data_AF-A0A517RJJ1-F1
#
_entry.id   AF-A0A517RJJ1-F1
#
_cell.length_a   1.000
_cell.length_b   1.000
_cell.length_c   1.000
_cell.angle_alpha   90.00
_cell.angle_beta   90.00
_cell.angle_gamma   90.00
#
_symmetry.space_group_name_H-M   'P 1'
#
loop_
_entity.id
_entity.type
_entity.pdbx_description
1 polymer ?
#
loop_
_entity_poly.entity_id
_entity_poly.type
_entity_poly.pdbx_seq_one_letter_code
_entity_poly.pdbx_strand_id
1 'polypeptide(L)'
;MKAVCLTIEIRFPEVSHPEKSKKPQDHASTSDLTGSIRQVLNEVSCITDTHEARTAVYEHGSDQLLSKLRELISQDRLQENQYQLQLKLNGQHLIRYEYLVELLEQTGCQLDIYLQNDLPDFQRKYNQAKKLIERWKRSYDLKASVQTHAHLPNRHCIENRLFIKLSSKQNEIADDLQTAETLRFQFQNGTLLKADQTLSFQPVKRDLNRDQGPSTEYDIDVFVPYFRNLHLVPQTIDSILWQHKVRPFIHLVNDCSREDDTALKQRYGHLTNIKWYKTKQNSGPYAIANNLFYHMQTDLIGIADSDDILEPTHFMTALHDLKENNADVWGSSMRQFLNPMENHNQRNQNIINRIPVVDSGARPDCIPYPRLINGTMVIKRSTFQSFNGFDGRMFCGADTEFSQRLQFPSDINAKIHVSTDITAFRRVCSNSLSNSDTRFGLKSPERDAVTKESLRRYAFWKSQDKIDPTEYGTLDVQPDVFEPDYSIIFRRSSPVYICMAAIPRRIYALEKTIESLIDQADYLKIYLNQFQHVPDFLKHDKIELIFGDNSRKGSTKFFWADKVQGYILTVDDDLIYPSDYVEVMCSAIDKHKCLVGAHGNILKPGKIDRYYKDRTVLDARKEVKEDTFVDILGTGTIGFHTDDIKMSMADMDLPDMEDIAIFKLSYNHSYTKVVVAHPEGWFQSSTHQNDLGLYGDAVLDDSLETEVINAHKNHR
;
A
#
# COMPACT_ATOMS: atom_id res chain seq x y z
N MET A 1 -35.62 -19.45 -9.98
CA MET A 1 -35.56 -20.64 -10.85
C MET A 1 -34.10 -21.07 -10.96
N LYS A 2 -33.74 -22.35 -10.79
CA LYS A 2 -32.37 -22.85 -11.06
C LYS A 2 -32.35 -23.50 -12.46
N ALA A 3 -31.54 -22.97 -13.37
CA ALA A 3 -31.23 -23.56 -14.69
C ALA A 3 -29.96 -22.93 -15.30
N VAL A 4 -28.86 -22.89 -14.53
CA VAL A 4 -27.58 -22.34 -15.00
C VAL A 4 -26.79 -23.45 -15.70
N CYS A 5 -27.15 -23.70 -16.96
CA CYS A 5 -26.32 -24.48 -17.88
C CYS A 5 -25.29 -23.54 -18.52
N LEU A 6 -24.05 -24.01 -18.60
CA LEU A 6 -22.93 -23.37 -19.26
C LEU A 6 -22.39 -24.33 -20.32
N THR A 7 -22.09 -23.84 -21.52
CA THR A 7 -21.28 -24.60 -22.49
C THR A 7 -20.03 -23.81 -22.84
N ILE A 8 -18.88 -24.48 -22.82
CA ILE A 8 -17.58 -23.95 -23.21
C ILE A 8 -17.12 -24.69 -24.46
N GLU A 9 -16.78 -23.96 -25.51
CA GLU A 9 -16.26 -24.50 -26.77
C GLU A 9 -14.88 -23.88 -27.05
N ILE A 10 -13.84 -24.70 -27.20
CA ILE A 10 -12.46 -24.28 -27.50
C ILE A 10 -12.14 -24.73 -28.93
N ARG A 11 -11.82 -23.79 -29.82
CA ARG A 11 -11.55 -24.07 -31.24
C ARG A 11 -10.08 -23.89 -31.60
N PHE A 12 -9.57 -24.78 -32.45
CA PHE A 12 -8.19 -24.92 -32.87
C PHE A 12 -8.04 -24.70 -34.39
N PRO A 13 -6.94 -24.10 -34.87
CA PRO A 13 -6.68 -23.91 -36.30
C PRO A 13 -6.41 -25.23 -37.03
N GLU A 14 -6.45 -25.22 -38.36
CA GLU A 14 -6.03 -26.34 -39.20
C GLU A 14 -4.51 -26.55 -39.09
N VAL A 15 -4.09 -27.76 -38.69
CA VAL A 15 -2.67 -28.13 -38.60
C VAL A 15 -2.14 -28.45 -40.00
N SER A 16 -1.69 -27.42 -40.73
CA SER A 16 -0.90 -27.62 -41.95
C SER A 16 0.45 -28.27 -41.58
N HIS A 17 0.80 -29.40 -42.21
CA HIS A 17 2.00 -30.16 -41.85
C HIS A 17 3.30 -29.35 -42.04
N PRO A 18 4.31 -29.52 -41.15
CA PRO A 18 5.40 -28.57 -41.03
C PRO A 18 6.47 -28.71 -42.12
N GLU A 19 6.71 -27.64 -42.87
CA GLU A 19 8.03 -27.41 -43.47
C GLU A 19 9.03 -26.98 -42.39
N LYS A 20 10.29 -27.41 -42.54
CA LYS A 20 11.27 -27.42 -41.46
C LYS A 20 12.13 -26.15 -41.40
N SER A 21 12.62 -25.86 -40.18
CA SER A 21 13.67 -24.89 -39.81
C SER A 21 13.25 -23.41 -39.81
N LYS A 22 13.27 -22.72 -38.68
CA LYS A 22 14.40 -22.57 -37.74
C LYS A 22 13.97 -22.71 -36.27
N LYS A 23 14.91 -23.09 -35.38
CA LYS A 23 14.70 -23.00 -33.93
C LYS A 23 14.79 -21.54 -33.45
N PRO A 24 13.77 -21.00 -32.75
CA PRO A 24 13.99 -19.98 -31.72
C PRO A 24 14.74 -20.60 -30.53
N GLN A 25 15.27 -19.77 -29.63
CA GLN A 25 15.88 -20.24 -28.38
C GLN A 25 14.87 -20.21 -27.23
N ASP A 26 15.07 -21.11 -26.27
CA ASP A 26 14.24 -21.37 -25.10
C ASP A 26 14.17 -20.18 -24.12
N HIS A 27 13.19 -20.04 -23.22
CA HIS A 27 11.75 -20.37 -23.25
C HIS A 27 11.13 -19.64 -22.04
N ALA A 28 10.24 -18.67 -22.25
CA ALA A 28 9.46 -18.09 -21.16
C ALA A 28 8.14 -18.87 -20.97
N SER A 29 7.92 -19.35 -19.74
CA SER A 29 6.60 -19.67 -19.16
C SER A 29 5.55 -20.38 -20.04
N THR A 30 5.86 -21.58 -20.56
CA THR A 30 4.81 -22.55 -20.97
C THR A 30 3.92 -23.01 -19.80
N SER A 31 4.30 -22.66 -18.56
CA SER A 31 3.52 -22.80 -17.34
C SER A 31 2.24 -21.95 -17.32
N ASP A 32 2.20 -20.83 -18.05
CA ASP A 32 1.14 -19.83 -17.90
C ASP A 32 -0.18 -20.32 -18.51
N LEU A 33 -0.24 -20.61 -19.82
CA LEU A 33 -1.49 -20.90 -20.53
C LEU A 33 -2.36 -22.02 -19.91
N THR A 34 -1.74 -23.08 -19.38
CA THR A 34 -2.50 -24.13 -18.66
C THR A 34 -3.01 -23.65 -17.30
N GLY A 35 -2.25 -22.77 -16.62
CA GLY A 35 -2.69 -22.03 -15.44
C GLY A 35 -3.83 -21.06 -15.76
N SER A 36 -3.70 -20.25 -16.82
CA SER A 36 -4.72 -19.31 -17.29
C SER A 36 -6.04 -20.03 -17.60
N ILE A 37 -6.00 -21.14 -18.37
CA ILE A 37 -7.18 -21.96 -18.69
C ILE A 37 -7.75 -22.60 -17.42
N ARG A 38 -6.92 -23.13 -16.51
CA ARG A 38 -7.38 -23.65 -15.19
C ARG A 38 -8.05 -22.56 -14.37
N GLN A 39 -7.53 -21.34 -14.38
CA GLN A 39 -8.08 -20.20 -13.63
C GLN A 39 -9.43 -19.75 -14.19
N VAL A 40 -9.57 -19.62 -15.52
CA VAL A 40 -10.88 -19.39 -16.16
C VAL A 40 -11.86 -20.49 -15.78
N LEU A 41 -11.49 -21.76 -15.93
CA LEU A 41 -12.40 -22.87 -15.66
C LEU A 41 -12.78 -22.97 -14.17
N ASN A 42 -11.86 -22.67 -13.25
CA ASN A 42 -12.15 -22.59 -11.80
C ASN A 42 -13.13 -21.45 -11.50
N GLU A 43 -12.81 -20.22 -11.90
CA GLU A 43 -13.67 -19.03 -11.68
C GLU A 43 -15.05 -19.22 -12.33
N VAL A 44 -15.09 -19.73 -13.57
CA VAL A 44 -16.32 -19.98 -14.32
C VAL A 44 -17.13 -21.13 -13.71
N SER A 45 -16.52 -22.15 -13.11
CA SER A 45 -17.25 -23.16 -12.33
C SER A 45 -17.93 -22.53 -11.11
N CYS A 46 -17.23 -21.60 -10.45
CA CYS A 46 -17.71 -20.86 -9.27
C CYS A 46 -18.84 -19.86 -9.58
N ILE A 47 -19.14 -19.57 -10.85
CA ILE A 47 -20.34 -18.82 -11.28
C ILE A 47 -21.64 -19.60 -10.97
N THR A 48 -21.58 -20.93 -10.85
CA THR A 48 -22.77 -21.80 -10.93
C THR A 48 -23.42 -22.22 -9.61
N ASP A 49 -22.81 -22.00 -8.43
CA ASP A 49 -23.43 -22.41 -7.16
C ASP A 49 -23.26 -21.46 -5.96
N THR A 50 -24.11 -21.66 -4.96
CA THR A 50 -24.32 -20.75 -3.82
C THR A 50 -23.33 -20.93 -2.66
N HIS A 51 -23.28 -19.93 -1.78
CA HIS A 51 -22.17 -19.58 -0.88
C HIS A 51 -21.74 -20.65 0.17
N GLU A 52 -22.47 -21.76 0.30
CA GLU A 52 -22.30 -22.76 1.37
C GLU A 52 -21.39 -23.94 0.98
N ALA A 53 -21.13 -24.17 -0.31
CA ALA A 53 -20.37 -25.35 -0.79
C ALA A 53 -18.85 -25.12 -0.97
N ARG A 54 -18.33 -23.94 -0.60
CA ARG A 54 -16.99 -23.47 -0.99
C ARG A 54 -15.82 -24.37 -0.56
N THR A 55 -15.93 -25.06 0.56
CA THR A 55 -14.78 -25.76 1.20
C THR A 55 -14.52 -27.18 0.71
N ALA A 56 -15.45 -27.81 -0.03
CA ALA A 56 -15.36 -29.24 -0.37
C ALA A 56 -15.08 -29.53 -1.86
N VAL A 57 -15.37 -28.59 -2.76
CA VAL A 57 -15.24 -28.81 -4.21
C VAL A 57 -13.83 -28.46 -4.73
N TYR A 58 -13.14 -27.54 -4.05
CA TYR A 58 -11.88 -26.91 -4.47
C TYR A 58 -10.73 -27.92 -4.71
N GLU A 59 -10.72 -29.03 -3.97
CA GLU A 59 -9.62 -30.02 -3.95
C GLU A 59 -9.88 -31.29 -4.78
N HIS A 60 -11.04 -31.43 -5.43
CA HIS A 60 -11.39 -32.66 -6.18
C HIS A 60 -11.99 -32.42 -7.58
N GLY A 61 -12.78 -31.36 -7.78
CA GLY A 61 -13.39 -31.09 -9.10
C GLY A 61 -12.38 -30.57 -10.14
N SER A 62 -11.43 -29.77 -9.68
CA SER A 62 -10.42 -29.08 -10.50
C SER A 62 -9.40 -30.04 -11.14
N ASP A 63 -8.94 -31.05 -10.40
CA ASP A 63 -7.85 -31.92 -10.86
C ASP A 63 -8.33 -33.08 -11.75
N GLN A 64 -9.56 -33.56 -11.58
CA GLN A 64 -10.22 -34.46 -12.56
C GLN A 64 -10.45 -33.77 -13.92
N LEU A 65 -10.72 -32.47 -13.91
CA LEU A 65 -10.83 -31.66 -15.13
C LEU A 65 -9.45 -31.47 -15.78
N LEU A 66 -8.42 -31.20 -14.98
CA LEU A 66 -7.05 -31.02 -15.43
C LEU A 66 -6.46 -32.30 -16.07
N SER A 67 -6.79 -33.50 -15.57
CA SER A 67 -6.34 -34.74 -16.19
C SER A 67 -6.97 -34.93 -17.59
N LYS A 68 -8.28 -34.74 -17.73
CA LYS A 68 -8.99 -34.87 -19.01
C LYS A 68 -8.58 -33.83 -20.05
N LEU A 69 -8.27 -32.61 -19.63
CA LEU A 69 -7.71 -31.60 -20.55
C LEU A 69 -6.33 -32.00 -21.07
N ARG A 70 -5.49 -32.62 -20.23
CA ARG A 70 -4.18 -33.17 -20.62
C ARG A 70 -4.26 -34.44 -21.47
N GLU A 71 -5.35 -35.21 -21.37
CA GLU A 71 -5.64 -36.34 -22.28
C GLU A 71 -6.14 -35.88 -23.65
N LEU A 72 -6.91 -34.78 -23.71
CA LEU A 72 -7.57 -34.30 -24.93
C LEU A 72 -6.77 -33.27 -25.74
N ILE A 73 -5.75 -32.63 -25.14
CA ILE A 73 -4.92 -31.62 -25.79
C ILE A 73 -3.44 -31.96 -25.61
N SER A 74 -2.73 -32.29 -26.69
CA SER A 74 -1.29 -32.52 -26.66
C SER A 74 -0.53 -31.20 -26.42
N GLN A 75 0.63 -31.27 -25.75
CA GLN A 75 1.39 -30.07 -25.38
C GLN A 75 1.88 -29.25 -26.58
N ASP A 76 2.13 -29.89 -27.72
CA ASP A 76 2.49 -29.22 -28.98
C ASP A 76 1.33 -28.37 -29.52
N ARG A 77 0.08 -28.82 -29.33
CA ARG A 77 -1.17 -28.10 -29.68
C ARG A 77 -1.56 -27.01 -28.66
N LEU A 78 -0.60 -26.51 -27.88
CA LEU A 78 -0.76 -25.38 -26.96
C LEU A 78 0.30 -24.27 -27.16
N GLN A 79 1.22 -24.41 -28.12
CA GLN A 79 2.27 -23.42 -28.38
C GLN A 79 1.96 -22.46 -29.55
N GLU A 80 0.84 -22.64 -30.26
CA GLU A 80 0.44 -21.78 -31.38
C GLU A 80 -0.65 -20.80 -30.91
N ASN A 81 -0.33 -19.51 -30.79
CA ASN A 81 -1.15 -18.49 -30.10
C ASN A 81 -2.46 -18.08 -30.84
N GLN A 82 -3.27 -19.03 -31.35
CA GLN A 82 -4.42 -18.77 -32.23
C GLN A 82 -5.62 -19.69 -31.95
N TYR A 83 -6.09 -19.72 -30.70
CA TYR A 83 -7.28 -20.48 -30.27
C TYR A 83 -8.47 -19.56 -29.95
N GLN A 84 -9.70 -20.02 -30.23
CA GLN A 84 -10.95 -19.28 -29.95
C GLN A 84 -11.75 -19.97 -28.84
N LEU A 85 -12.06 -19.22 -27.78
CA LEU A 85 -12.89 -19.65 -26.66
C LEU A 85 -14.33 -19.14 -26.83
N GLN A 86 -15.32 -19.98 -26.52
CA GLN A 86 -16.73 -19.67 -26.72
C GLN A 86 -17.57 -20.10 -25.50
N LEU A 87 -18.14 -19.12 -24.79
CA LEU A 87 -18.96 -19.31 -23.60
C LEU A 87 -20.45 -19.05 -23.90
N LYS A 88 -21.30 -20.06 -23.71
CA LYS A 88 -22.75 -19.96 -23.87
C LYS A 88 -23.40 -19.91 -22.48
N LEU A 89 -24.03 -18.77 -22.16
CA LEU A 89 -24.50 -18.41 -20.84
C LEU A 89 -26.02 -18.14 -20.82
N ASN A 90 -26.75 -18.81 -19.92
CA ASN A 90 -28.18 -18.56 -19.70
C ASN A 90 -28.44 -17.30 -18.84
N GLY A 91 -28.04 -16.13 -19.35
CA GLY A 91 -28.75 -14.86 -19.12
C GLY A 91 -28.41 -14.03 -17.88
N GLN A 92 -27.40 -14.37 -17.06
CA GLN A 92 -27.08 -13.59 -15.85
C GLN A 92 -25.59 -13.24 -15.64
N HIS A 93 -25.37 -11.99 -15.21
CA HIS A 93 -24.16 -11.43 -14.57
C HIS A 93 -22.79 -11.55 -15.28
N LEU A 94 -22.68 -10.98 -16.48
CA LEU A 94 -21.40 -10.64 -17.11
C LEU A 94 -20.54 -9.62 -16.31
N ILE A 95 -21.18 -8.82 -15.46
CA ILE A 95 -20.66 -7.57 -14.87
C ILE A 95 -19.73 -7.78 -13.66
N ARG A 96 -19.43 -9.02 -13.27
CA ARG A 96 -18.67 -9.33 -12.03
C ARG A 96 -17.23 -9.79 -12.26
N TYR A 97 -16.80 -9.95 -13.51
CA TYR A 97 -15.61 -10.75 -13.84
C TYR A 97 -14.67 -10.00 -14.81
N GLU A 98 -14.00 -8.95 -14.34
CA GLU A 98 -13.08 -8.16 -15.18
C GLU A 98 -11.76 -8.90 -15.46
N TYR A 99 -11.32 -9.77 -14.55
CA TYR A 99 -10.15 -10.65 -14.77
C TYR A 99 -10.32 -11.59 -15.98
N LEU A 100 -11.56 -11.91 -16.38
CA LEU A 100 -11.84 -12.68 -17.61
C LEU A 100 -11.35 -11.95 -18.87
N VAL A 101 -11.17 -10.63 -18.79
CA VAL A 101 -10.96 -9.72 -19.91
C VAL A 101 -9.51 -9.27 -19.99
N GLU A 102 -8.89 -9.02 -18.83
CA GLU A 102 -7.45 -8.93 -18.64
C GLU A 102 -6.72 -10.19 -19.16
N LEU A 103 -7.26 -11.37 -18.89
CA LEU A 103 -6.68 -12.63 -19.36
C LEU A 103 -6.79 -12.82 -20.89
N LEU A 104 -7.78 -12.21 -21.56
CA LEU A 104 -7.88 -12.25 -23.04
C LEU A 104 -6.88 -11.32 -23.71
N GLU A 105 -6.54 -10.21 -23.05
CA GLU A 105 -5.44 -9.35 -23.46
C GLU A 105 -4.10 -10.08 -23.33
N GLN A 106 -3.86 -10.73 -22.17
CA GLN A 106 -2.64 -11.50 -21.88
C GLN A 106 -2.45 -12.72 -22.79
N THR A 107 -3.49 -13.55 -22.98
CA THR A 107 -3.41 -14.78 -23.78
C THR A 107 -3.62 -14.57 -25.28
N GLY A 108 -4.15 -13.41 -25.70
CA GLY A 108 -4.51 -13.15 -27.08
C GLY A 108 -5.75 -13.88 -27.60
N CYS A 109 -6.35 -14.78 -26.79
CA CYS A 109 -7.52 -15.55 -27.17
C CYS A 109 -8.73 -14.67 -27.52
N GLN A 110 -9.56 -15.15 -28.45
CA GLN A 110 -10.89 -14.58 -28.69
C GLN A 110 -11.91 -15.21 -27.72
N LEU A 111 -12.84 -14.40 -27.20
CA LEU A 111 -13.99 -14.85 -26.41
C LEU A 111 -15.32 -14.51 -27.09
N ASP A 112 -16.09 -15.55 -27.40
CA ASP A 112 -17.46 -15.47 -27.92
C ASP A 112 -18.48 -15.72 -26.80
N ILE A 113 -19.34 -14.75 -26.48
CA ILE A 113 -20.33 -14.84 -25.41
C ILE A 113 -21.75 -14.79 -25.95
N TYR A 114 -22.56 -15.80 -25.60
CA TYR A 114 -23.98 -15.86 -25.94
C TYR A 114 -24.82 -15.68 -24.69
N LEU A 115 -25.77 -14.74 -24.71
CA LEU A 115 -26.73 -14.48 -23.65
C LEU A 115 -28.16 -14.64 -24.19
N GLN A 116 -28.87 -15.64 -23.69
CA GLN A 116 -30.31 -15.83 -23.89
C GLN A 116 -31.08 -15.23 -22.71
N ASN A 117 -32.11 -14.42 -22.96
CA ASN A 117 -32.85 -13.75 -21.89
C ASN A 117 -34.32 -13.45 -22.24
N ASP A 118 -35.16 -13.49 -21.21
CA ASP A 118 -36.59 -13.23 -21.31
C ASP A 118 -36.93 -11.76 -21.61
N LEU A 119 -38.16 -11.55 -22.09
CA LEU A 119 -38.65 -10.28 -22.63
C LEU A 119 -38.63 -9.05 -21.67
N PRO A 120 -38.93 -9.14 -20.36
CA PRO A 120 -39.16 -7.94 -19.54
C PRO A 120 -37.93 -7.06 -19.30
N ASP A 121 -36.71 -7.60 -19.31
CA ASP A 121 -35.50 -6.85 -18.93
C ASP A 121 -34.32 -6.95 -19.90
N PHE A 122 -34.53 -7.54 -21.09
CA PHE A 122 -33.52 -7.65 -22.13
C PHE A 122 -32.85 -6.30 -22.47
N GLN A 123 -33.63 -5.23 -22.67
CA GLN A 123 -33.08 -3.91 -23.00
C GLN A 123 -32.20 -3.31 -21.89
N ARG A 124 -32.54 -3.58 -20.62
CA ARG A 124 -31.74 -3.16 -19.46
C ARG A 124 -30.41 -3.91 -19.41
N LYS A 125 -30.46 -5.25 -19.56
CA LYS A 125 -29.27 -6.12 -19.59
C LYS A 125 -28.38 -5.82 -20.81
N TYR A 126 -28.96 -5.57 -21.98
CA TYR A 126 -28.24 -5.14 -23.18
C TYR A 126 -27.51 -3.81 -22.94
N ASN A 127 -28.18 -2.80 -22.37
CA ASN A 127 -27.55 -1.52 -22.05
C ASN A 127 -26.43 -1.66 -20.99
N GLN A 128 -26.59 -2.55 -20.01
CA GLN A 128 -25.56 -2.86 -19.02
C GLN A 128 -24.35 -3.56 -19.64
N ALA A 129 -24.57 -4.61 -20.44
CA ALA A 129 -23.51 -5.30 -21.16
C ALA A 129 -22.79 -4.35 -22.13
N LYS A 130 -23.51 -3.51 -22.87
CA LYS A 130 -22.92 -2.49 -23.76
C LYS A 130 -22.07 -1.48 -22.99
N LYS A 131 -22.53 -0.95 -21.85
CA LYS A 131 -21.72 -0.07 -20.99
C LYS A 131 -20.46 -0.76 -20.47
N LEU A 132 -20.57 -2.03 -20.06
CA LEU A 132 -19.43 -2.83 -19.59
C LEU A 132 -18.40 -3.08 -20.69
N ILE A 133 -18.86 -3.43 -21.90
CA ILE A 133 -17.99 -3.65 -23.07
C ILE A 133 -17.32 -2.35 -23.50
N GLU A 134 -18.03 -1.21 -23.47
CA GLU A 134 -17.41 0.11 -23.70
C GLU A 134 -16.47 0.56 -22.57
N ARG A 135 -16.62 0.04 -21.33
CA ARG A 135 -15.59 0.18 -20.28
C ARG A 135 -14.38 -0.66 -20.62
N TRP A 136 -14.56 -1.94 -20.92
CA TRP A 136 -13.47 -2.86 -21.26
C TRP A 136 -12.65 -2.41 -22.47
N LYS A 137 -13.28 -1.90 -23.54
CA LYS A 137 -12.58 -1.29 -24.70
C LYS A 137 -11.76 -0.02 -24.38
N ARG A 138 -11.98 0.60 -23.21
CA ARG A 138 -11.22 1.76 -22.70
C ARG A 138 -10.16 1.37 -21.66
N SER A 139 -10.40 0.30 -20.91
CA SER A 139 -9.53 -0.20 -19.83
C SER A 139 -8.49 -1.22 -20.30
N TYR A 140 -8.78 -1.93 -21.38
CA TYR A 140 -7.95 -3.01 -21.95
C TYR A 140 -7.88 -2.84 -23.48
N ASP A 141 -6.81 -3.34 -24.11
CA ASP A 141 -6.50 -3.14 -25.51
C ASP A 141 -7.27 -4.12 -26.42
N LEU A 142 -8.61 -4.03 -26.38
CA LEU A 142 -9.52 -5.01 -26.97
C LEU A 142 -10.40 -4.47 -28.11
N LYS A 143 -10.68 -5.32 -29.09
CA LYS A 143 -11.84 -5.17 -30.00
C LYS A 143 -13.05 -5.86 -29.36
N ALA A 144 -14.22 -5.29 -29.59
CA ALA A 144 -15.48 -5.94 -29.26
C ALA A 144 -16.55 -5.65 -30.32
N SER A 145 -17.32 -6.67 -30.69
CA SER A 145 -18.55 -6.52 -31.49
C SER A 145 -19.75 -7.09 -30.74
N VAL A 146 -20.92 -6.47 -30.97
CA VAL A 146 -22.14 -6.80 -30.22
C VAL A 146 -23.32 -6.88 -31.20
N GLN A 147 -23.93 -8.05 -31.30
CA GLN A 147 -25.02 -8.34 -32.23
C GLN A 147 -26.27 -8.83 -31.49
N THR A 148 -27.43 -8.30 -31.84
CA THR A 148 -28.73 -8.67 -31.28
C THR A 148 -29.56 -9.41 -32.32
N HIS A 149 -29.95 -10.65 -32.02
CA HIS A 149 -30.81 -11.45 -32.86
C HIS A 149 -32.19 -11.60 -32.19
N ALA A 150 -33.21 -11.04 -32.82
CA ALA A 150 -34.62 -11.18 -32.41
C ALA A 150 -35.32 -12.13 -33.38
N HIS A 151 -35.86 -13.23 -32.86
CA HIS A 151 -36.56 -14.21 -33.69
C HIS A 151 -38.01 -13.78 -33.96
N LEU A 152 -38.41 -13.74 -35.23
CA LEU A 152 -39.82 -13.52 -35.59
C LEU A 152 -40.69 -14.70 -35.11
N PRO A 153 -41.96 -14.44 -34.73
CA PRO A 153 -42.67 -15.30 -33.79
C PRO A 153 -43.26 -16.56 -34.42
N ASN A 154 -42.97 -17.70 -33.81
CA ASN A 154 -43.97 -18.75 -33.65
C ASN A 154 -44.57 -18.65 -32.23
N ARG A 155 -45.85 -18.99 -32.09
CA ARG A 155 -46.63 -18.61 -30.90
C ARG A 155 -46.07 -19.25 -29.62
N HIS A 156 -45.92 -18.41 -28.58
CA HIS A 156 -45.60 -18.70 -27.16
C HIS A 156 -44.18 -18.45 -26.61
N CYS A 157 -43.17 -18.12 -27.43
CA CYS A 157 -41.93 -17.51 -26.91
C CYS A 157 -41.25 -16.58 -27.93
N ILE A 158 -40.65 -15.50 -27.45
CA ILE A 158 -39.65 -14.72 -28.20
C ILE A 158 -38.36 -14.80 -27.40
N GLU A 159 -37.40 -15.58 -27.89
CA GLU A 159 -36.04 -15.59 -27.35
C GLU A 159 -35.27 -14.40 -27.92
N ASN A 160 -34.92 -13.44 -27.06
CA ASN A 160 -33.95 -12.41 -27.43
C ASN A 160 -32.55 -12.95 -27.15
N ARG A 161 -31.70 -12.99 -28.19
CA ARG A 161 -30.32 -13.48 -28.10
C ARG A 161 -29.33 -12.35 -28.34
N LEU A 162 -28.43 -12.15 -27.39
CA LEU A 162 -27.33 -11.20 -27.45
C LEU A 162 -26.03 -11.98 -27.65
N PHE A 163 -25.31 -11.65 -28.72
CA PHE A 163 -23.98 -12.17 -29.02
C PHE A 163 -22.93 -11.07 -28.84
N ILE A 164 -21.82 -11.41 -28.19
CA ILE A 164 -20.70 -10.51 -27.90
C ILE A 164 -19.42 -11.24 -28.33
N LYS A 165 -18.65 -10.65 -29.25
CA LYS A 165 -17.32 -11.12 -29.64
C LYS A 165 -16.29 -10.20 -29.00
N LEU A 166 -15.29 -10.74 -28.30
CA LEU A 166 -14.16 -10.01 -27.68
C LEU A 166 -12.84 -10.59 -28.19
N SER A 167 -11.85 -9.75 -28.48
CA SER A 167 -10.49 -10.19 -28.80
C SER A 167 -9.45 -9.10 -28.47
N SER A 168 -8.21 -9.52 -28.23
CA SER A 168 -7.07 -8.59 -28.15
C SER A 168 -6.86 -7.86 -29.48
N LYS A 169 -6.57 -6.56 -29.45
CA LYS A 169 -6.13 -5.80 -30.65
C LYS A 169 -4.71 -6.20 -31.06
N GLN A 170 -3.90 -6.70 -30.13
CA GLN A 170 -2.50 -7.06 -30.38
C GLN A 170 -2.37 -8.37 -31.18
N ASN A 171 -3.36 -9.26 -31.02
CA ASN A 171 -3.50 -10.48 -31.82
C ASN A 171 -4.80 -10.40 -32.65
N GLU A 172 -4.71 -9.82 -33.85
CA GLU A 172 -5.72 -10.06 -34.90
C GLU A 172 -5.61 -11.52 -35.37
N ILE A 173 -6.18 -12.44 -34.59
CA ILE A 173 -6.67 -13.71 -35.12
C ILE A 173 -7.63 -13.35 -36.25
N ALA A 174 -7.44 -13.98 -37.40
CA ALA A 174 -8.32 -13.83 -38.54
C ALA A 174 -9.79 -14.00 -38.12
N ASP A 175 -10.68 -13.16 -38.64
CA ASP A 175 -12.11 -13.13 -38.26
C ASP A 175 -12.87 -14.42 -38.65
N ASP A 176 -12.15 -15.24 -39.41
CA ASP A 176 -12.47 -16.43 -40.17
C ASP A 176 -11.30 -17.38 -39.82
N LEU A 177 -11.55 -18.28 -38.86
CA LEU A 177 -10.58 -19.23 -38.32
C LEU A 177 -10.86 -20.59 -38.96
N GLN A 178 -9.88 -21.13 -39.69
CA GLN A 178 -10.06 -22.33 -40.50
C GLN A 178 -9.97 -23.55 -39.57
N THR A 179 -11.01 -23.82 -38.77
CA THR A 179 -10.86 -24.69 -37.61
C THR A 179 -10.64 -26.15 -38.00
N ALA A 180 -9.47 -26.64 -37.57
CA ALA A 180 -9.25 -28.00 -37.10
C ALA A 180 -10.34 -28.41 -36.10
N GLU A 181 -10.02 -28.48 -34.81
CA GLU A 181 -10.92 -29.07 -33.80
C GLU A 181 -11.70 -28.05 -32.97
N THR A 182 -12.81 -28.50 -32.37
CA THR A 182 -13.64 -27.81 -31.40
C THR A 182 -13.91 -28.75 -30.23
N LEU A 183 -13.26 -28.51 -29.09
CA LEU A 183 -13.50 -29.20 -27.83
C LEU A 183 -14.69 -28.56 -27.10
N ARG A 184 -15.76 -29.33 -26.86
CA ARG A 184 -17.03 -28.84 -26.31
C ARG A 184 -17.32 -29.45 -24.95
N PHE A 185 -17.29 -28.63 -23.90
CA PHE A 185 -17.60 -28.99 -22.51
C PHE A 185 -18.97 -28.43 -22.09
N GLN A 186 -19.79 -29.23 -21.40
CA GLN A 186 -21.07 -28.77 -20.84
C GLN A 186 -21.11 -28.91 -19.32
N PHE A 187 -21.56 -27.88 -18.62
CA PHE A 187 -21.63 -27.83 -17.15
C PHE A 187 -23.04 -27.47 -16.68
N GLN A 188 -23.48 -28.07 -15.57
CA GLN A 188 -24.72 -27.74 -14.87
C GLN A 188 -24.51 -27.91 -13.37
N ASN A 189 -24.81 -26.88 -12.57
CA ASN A 189 -24.65 -26.87 -11.10
C ASN A 189 -23.28 -27.42 -10.66
N GLY A 190 -22.19 -26.70 -11.01
CA GLY A 190 -20.80 -27.09 -10.74
C GLY A 190 -20.27 -28.34 -11.48
N THR A 191 -21.15 -29.16 -12.07
CA THR A 191 -20.80 -30.51 -12.53
C THR A 191 -20.61 -30.56 -14.04
N LEU A 192 -19.50 -31.15 -14.52
CA LEU A 192 -19.26 -31.43 -15.93
C LEU A 192 -20.13 -32.60 -16.40
N LEU A 193 -20.99 -32.35 -17.40
CA LEU A 193 -21.90 -33.33 -17.99
C LEU A 193 -21.32 -34.06 -19.20
N LYS A 194 -20.54 -33.39 -20.06
CA LYS A 194 -20.01 -33.97 -21.31
C LYS A 194 -18.78 -33.22 -21.83
N ALA A 195 -17.94 -33.91 -22.60
CA ALA A 195 -16.84 -33.39 -23.41
C ALA A 195 -16.79 -34.11 -24.78
N ASP A 196 -16.78 -33.38 -25.90
CA ASP A 196 -16.72 -33.91 -27.29
C ASP A 196 -15.77 -33.09 -28.21
N GLN A 197 -15.33 -33.63 -29.36
CA GLN A 197 -14.51 -32.94 -30.40
C GLN A 197 -15.24 -32.87 -31.78
N THR A 198 -15.18 -31.73 -32.51
CA THR A 198 -15.84 -31.50 -33.84
C THR A 198 -15.13 -30.42 -34.72
N LEU A 199 -15.24 -30.36 -36.08
CA LEU A 199 -14.33 -29.59 -36.98
C LEU A 199 -15.03 -28.66 -38.04
N SER A 200 -14.50 -27.45 -38.44
CA SER A 200 -15.11 -26.51 -39.47
C SER A 200 -14.35 -25.17 -39.86
N PHE A 201 -14.50 -24.59 -41.08
CA PHE A 201 -13.57 -23.55 -41.67
C PHE A 201 -14.13 -22.09 -41.98
N GLN A 202 -13.48 -21.02 -42.58
CA GLN A 202 -12.18 -20.75 -43.31
C GLN A 202 -11.37 -19.43 -42.89
N PRO A 203 -10.97 -18.33 -43.64
CA PRO A 203 -9.64 -17.63 -43.43
C PRO A 203 -9.44 -16.05 -43.53
N VAL A 204 -8.47 -15.50 -42.77
CA VAL A 204 -7.82 -14.11 -42.83
C VAL A 204 -8.70 -12.86 -42.44
N LYS A 205 -8.36 -11.53 -42.37
CA LYS A 205 -7.26 -10.58 -42.78
C LYS A 205 -6.70 -9.65 -41.63
N ARG A 206 -6.53 -8.30 -41.83
CA ARG A 206 -5.77 -7.29 -40.99
C ARG A 206 -6.19 -5.78 -41.25
N ASP A 207 -5.52 -4.62 -40.96
CA ASP A 207 -4.14 -4.22 -40.48
C ASP A 207 -3.95 -2.72 -39.97
N LEU A 208 -2.78 -2.42 -39.35
CA LEU A 208 -1.94 -1.19 -39.13
C LEU A 208 -2.25 0.06 -38.22
N ASN A 209 -1.21 0.34 -37.37
CA ASN A 209 -0.69 1.60 -36.74
C ASN A 209 -1.07 2.05 -35.30
N ARG A 210 -0.10 2.73 -34.62
CA ARG A 210 0.08 2.86 -33.15
C ARG A 210 0.33 4.31 -32.67
N ASP A 211 0.11 4.61 -31.38
CA ASP A 211 1.18 5.04 -30.44
C ASP A 211 0.76 4.96 -28.94
N GLN A 212 1.68 5.24 -27.99
CA GLN A 212 1.58 4.87 -26.55
C GLN A 212 1.24 6.01 -25.55
N GLY A 213 0.84 5.67 -24.30
CA GLY A 213 0.63 6.60 -23.18
C GLY A 213 0.51 5.93 -21.78
N PRO A 214 0.64 6.66 -20.63
CA PRO A 214 1.06 6.07 -19.33
C PRO A 214 0.03 6.08 -18.15
N SER A 215 0.50 5.61 -16.98
CA SER A 215 -0.21 5.28 -15.72
C SER A 215 -0.90 6.43 -14.95
N THR A 216 -1.84 6.09 -14.04
CA THR A 216 -2.49 7.03 -13.08
C THR A 216 -2.74 6.44 -11.68
N GLU A 217 -2.02 6.93 -10.67
CA GLU A 217 -2.46 6.95 -9.26
C GLU A 217 -2.82 8.41 -8.86
N TYR A 218 -3.46 8.63 -7.71
CA TYR A 218 -3.84 9.96 -7.22
C TYR A 218 -3.39 10.19 -5.78
N ASP A 219 -2.76 11.34 -5.52
CA ASP A 219 -2.28 11.76 -4.20
C ASP A 219 -3.17 12.86 -3.60
N ILE A 220 -3.25 12.93 -2.26
CA ILE A 220 -4.01 13.97 -1.53
C ILE A 220 -3.38 14.31 -0.16
N ASP A 221 -3.30 15.59 0.20
CA ASP A 221 -2.93 16.00 1.58
C ASP A 221 -4.18 16.00 2.48
N VAL A 222 -4.11 15.37 3.66
CA VAL A 222 -5.24 15.18 4.58
C VAL A 222 -4.95 15.79 5.95
N PHE A 223 -5.81 16.69 6.42
CA PHE A 223 -5.57 17.48 7.64
C PHE A 223 -6.28 16.87 8.86
N VAL A 224 -5.50 16.61 9.92
CA VAL A 224 -5.94 15.94 11.16
C VAL A 224 -5.43 16.68 12.41
N PRO A 225 -6.05 17.79 12.84
CA PRO A 225 -5.76 18.44 14.12
C PRO A 225 -6.44 17.71 15.29
N TYR A 226 -5.73 17.51 16.42
CA TYR A 226 -6.27 16.83 17.61
C TYR A 226 -6.00 17.59 18.92
N PHE A 227 -6.95 17.48 19.87
CA PHE A 227 -6.91 18.13 21.18
C PHE A 227 -7.87 17.46 22.19
N ARG A 228 -7.33 16.88 23.27
CA ARG A 228 -8.05 16.15 24.33
C ARG A 228 -8.87 14.95 23.82
N ASN A 229 -8.38 14.28 22.77
CA ASN A 229 -9.03 13.15 22.10
C ASN A 229 -8.02 12.14 21.50
N LEU A 230 -6.78 12.09 22.01
CA LEU A 230 -5.70 11.25 21.49
C LEU A 230 -6.09 9.76 21.39
N HIS A 231 -6.97 9.28 22.26
CA HIS A 231 -7.45 7.89 22.25
C HIS A 231 -8.27 7.50 21.01
N LEU A 232 -8.72 8.48 20.21
CA LEU A 232 -9.51 8.27 18.98
C LEU A 232 -8.67 8.39 17.71
N VAL A 233 -7.63 9.24 17.74
CA VAL A 233 -6.72 9.56 16.63
C VAL A 233 -6.21 8.33 15.86
N PRO A 234 -5.83 7.18 16.49
CA PRO A 234 -5.43 5.99 15.75
C PRO A 234 -6.48 5.48 14.76
N GLN A 235 -7.77 5.50 15.14
CA GLN A 235 -8.85 5.01 14.27
C GLN A 235 -9.08 5.93 13.07
N THR A 236 -8.92 7.24 13.26
CA THR A 236 -8.97 8.23 12.19
C THR A 236 -7.79 8.03 11.22
N ILE A 237 -6.55 7.91 11.73
CA ILE A 237 -5.35 7.63 10.93
C ILE A 237 -5.50 6.33 10.13
N ASP A 238 -5.89 5.23 10.79
CA ASP A 238 -6.12 3.94 10.13
C ASP A 238 -7.11 4.07 8.96
N SER A 239 -8.24 4.79 9.16
CA SER A 239 -9.26 5.01 8.13
C SER A 239 -8.81 5.89 6.96
N ILE A 240 -7.85 6.79 7.19
CA ILE A 240 -7.23 7.61 6.15
C ILE A 240 -6.18 6.80 5.37
N LEU A 241 -5.41 5.93 6.04
CA LEU A 241 -4.40 5.09 5.39
C LEU A 241 -5.00 3.97 4.51
N TRP A 242 -6.18 3.44 4.84
CA TRP A 242 -6.80 2.32 4.13
C TRP A 242 -7.64 2.72 2.89
N GLN A 243 -7.23 3.78 2.18
CA GLN A 243 -7.99 4.35 1.06
C GLN A 243 -7.68 3.66 -0.28
N HIS A 244 -8.71 3.32 -1.05
CA HIS A 244 -8.58 2.53 -2.27
C HIS A 244 -8.10 3.39 -3.47
N LYS A 245 -6.92 3.06 -4.01
CA LYS A 245 -6.28 3.72 -5.18
C LYS A 245 -6.05 5.23 -5.00
N VAL A 246 -5.87 5.66 -3.75
CA VAL A 246 -5.51 7.04 -3.38
C VAL A 246 -4.39 6.99 -2.35
N ARG A 247 -3.36 7.81 -2.53
CA ARG A 247 -2.24 7.93 -1.59
C ARG A 247 -2.43 9.16 -0.69
N PRO A 248 -2.73 8.98 0.61
CA PRO A 248 -2.87 10.09 1.55
C PRO A 248 -1.50 10.56 2.07
N PHE A 249 -1.33 11.87 2.20
CA PHE A 249 -0.29 12.50 3.00
C PHE A 249 -0.94 13.15 4.22
N ILE A 250 -0.81 12.53 5.39
CA ILE A 250 -1.49 12.95 6.62
C ILE A 250 -0.68 14.08 7.27
N HIS A 251 -1.31 15.22 7.52
CA HIS A 251 -0.77 16.31 8.33
C HIS A 251 -1.42 16.24 9.71
N LEU A 252 -0.73 15.57 10.64
CA LEU A 252 -1.19 15.27 11.98
C LEU A 252 -0.68 16.34 12.96
N VAL A 253 -1.61 17.07 13.60
CA VAL A 253 -1.27 18.25 14.40
C VAL A 253 -1.74 18.11 15.85
N ASN A 254 -0.80 18.10 16.78
CA ASN A 254 -1.07 18.20 18.21
C ASN A 254 -1.37 19.68 18.57
N ASP A 255 -2.64 20.03 18.77
CA ASP A 255 -3.04 21.41 19.07
C ASP A 255 -2.94 21.74 20.57
N CYS A 256 -1.71 21.65 21.10
CA CYS A 256 -1.40 21.77 22.53
C CYS A 256 -2.19 20.80 23.43
N SER A 257 -2.44 19.57 22.97
CA SER A 257 -2.92 18.52 23.86
C SER A 257 -1.84 18.13 24.87
N ARG A 258 -2.27 17.70 26.05
CA ARG A 258 -1.41 17.26 27.17
C ARG A 258 -1.37 15.74 27.32
N GLU A 259 -1.92 15.03 26.35
CA GLU A 259 -1.97 13.57 26.31
C GLU A 259 -0.63 13.03 25.79
N ASP A 260 -0.16 11.91 26.33
CA ASP A 260 1.12 11.28 25.93
C ASP A 260 0.98 10.57 24.58
N ASP A 261 1.54 11.17 23.53
CA ASP A 261 1.52 10.66 22.16
C ASP A 261 2.65 9.67 21.84
N THR A 262 3.43 9.22 22.84
CA THR A 262 4.51 8.22 22.66
C THR A 262 4.01 6.94 21.98
N ALA A 263 2.86 6.40 22.40
CA ALA A 263 2.28 5.20 21.78
C ALA A 263 1.80 5.44 20.33
N LEU A 264 1.33 6.66 20.02
CA LEU A 264 0.94 7.06 18.67
C LEU A 264 2.17 7.16 17.76
N LYS A 265 3.24 7.78 18.26
CA LYS A 265 4.55 7.92 17.59
C LYS A 265 5.21 6.57 17.35
N GLN A 266 5.17 5.66 18.31
CA GLN A 266 5.65 4.28 18.14
C GLN A 266 4.86 3.53 17.05
N ARG A 267 3.52 3.69 17.00
CA ARG A 267 2.67 2.98 16.03
C ARG A 267 2.82 3.50 14.59
N TYR A 268 2.95 4.82 14.40
CA TYR A 268 2.85 5.45 13.07
C TYR A 268 4.11 6.19 12.62
N GLY A 269 5.13 6.33 13.47
CA GLY A 269 6.30 7.17 13.22
C GLY A 269 7.18 6.77 12.04
N HIS A 270 7.17 5.50 11.68
CA HIS A 270 7.92 4.96 10.53
C HIS A 270 7.29 5.30 9.17
N LEU A 271 6.06 5.83 9.14
CA LEU A 271 5.32 6.11 7.92
C LEU A 271 5.69 7.48 7.33
N THR A 272 6.44 7.47 6.23
CA THR A 272 6.92 8.68 5.54
C THR A 272 5.82 9.55 4.94
N ASN A 273 4.59 9.04 4.82
CA ASN A 273 3.41 9.79 4.39
C ASN A 273 2.62 10.42 5.57
N ILE A 274 3.16 10.41 6.79
CA ILE A 274 2.59 11.14 7.94
C ILE A 274 3.58 12.23 8.39
N LYS A 275 3.20 13.49 8.18
CA LYS A 275 3.90 14.67 8.69
C LYS A 275 3.30 15.07 10.03
N TRP A 276 4.16 15.41 10.99
CA TRP A 276 3.78 15.65 12.37
C TRP A 276 4.09 17.10 12.75
N TYR A 277 3.16 17.74 13.46
CA TYR A 277 3.28 19.13 13.89
C TYR A 277 2.75 19.29 15.32
N LYS A 278 3.19 20.35 16.00
CA LYS A 278 2.65 20.80 17.28
C LYS A 278 2.49 22.31 17.27
N THR A 279 1.41 22.82 17.86
CA THR A 279 1.18 24.26 17.92
C THR A 279 1.87 24.90 19.14
N LYS A 280 2.30 26.15 19.00
CA LYS A 280 2.91 26.98 20.06
C LYS A 280 1.95 27.28 21.22
N GLN A 281 0.67 27.31 20.88
CA GLN A 281 -0.48 27.48 21.78
C GLN A 281 -1.68 26.82 21.10
N ASN A 282 -2.70 26.43 21.87
CA ASN A 282 -3.94 25.93 21.29
C ASN A 282 -4.55 27.00 20.36
N SER A 283 -4.64 26.68 19.08
CA SER A 283 -4.90 27.62 17.98
C SER A 283 -6.22 27.37 17.26
N GLY A 284 -6.81 26.18 17.42
CA GLY A 284 -8.04 25.78 16.75
C GLY A 284 -7.83 25.28 15.31
N PRO A 285 -8.77 24.47 14.79
CA PRO A 285 -8.55 23.69 13.56
C PRO A 285 -8.36 24.56 12.30
N TYR A 286 -8.95 25.76 12.26
CA TYR A 286 -8.95 26.61 11.07
C TYR A 286 -7.63 27.40 10.91
N ALA A 287 -7.07 27.90 12.03
CA ALA A 287 -5.74 28.50 12.04
C ALA A 287 -4.64 27.48 11.69
N ILE A 288 -4.83 26.23 12.12
CA ILE A 288 -3.99 25.10 11.72
C ILE A 288 -4.12 24.82 10.21
N ALA A 289 -5.35 24.63 9.70
CA ALA A 289 -5.58 24.32 8.29
C ALA A 289 -5.03 25.41 7.35
N ASN A 290 -5.18 26.69 7.71
CA ASN A 290 -4.56 27.79 6.97
C ASN A 290 -3.03 27.69 6.97
N ASN A 291 -2.37 27.35 8.08
CA ASN A 291 -0.90 27.20 8.10
C ASN A 291 -0.41 25.93 7.35
N LEU A 292 -1.12 24.80 7.47
CA LEU A 292 -0.77 23.55 6.79
C LEU A 292 -0.76 23.71 5.25
N PHE A 293 -1.46 24.69 4.70
CA PHE A 293 -1.44 25.05 3.27
C PHE A 293 -0.03 25.23 2.68
N TYR A 294 0.90 25.76 3.47
CA TYR A 294 2.28 26.00 3.05
C TYR A 294 3.16 24.74 3.09
N HIS A 295 2.66 23.62 3.65
CA HIS A 295 3.35 22.34 3.75
C HIS A 295 2.77 21.21 2.86
N MET A 296 1.60 21.45 2.24
CA MET A 296 0.94 20.56 1.27
C MET A 296 1.83 20.24 0.06
N GLN A 297 1.75 19.00 -0.43
CA GLN A 297 2.54 18.47 -1.56
C GLN A 297 1.72 18.31 -2.84
N THR A 298 0.40 18.32 -2.73
CA THR A 298 -0.55 18.00 -3.80
C THR A 298 -1.43 19.21 -4.15
N ASP A 299 -2.30 19.05 -5.15
CA ASP A 299 -3.32 20.03 -5.54
C ASP A 299 -4.67 19.84 -4.82
N LEU A 300 -4.76 18.90 -3.86
CA LEU A 300 -6.02 18.43 -3.28
C LEU A 300 -5.92 18.34 -1.75
N ILE A 301 -6.98 18.79 -1.08
CA ILE A 301 -7.04 18.94 0.37
C ILE A 301 -8.23 18.11 0.87
N GLY A 302 -7.96 17.09 1.67
CA GLY A 302 -8.97 16.41 2.49
C GLY A 302 -8.95 16.95 3.92
N ILE A 303 -10.12 17.06 4.55
CA ILE A 303 -10.22 17.42 5.98
C ILE A 303 -10.93 16.31 6.73
N ALA A 304 -10.31 15.84 7.82
CA ALA A 304 -10.86 14.80 8.68
C ALA A 304 -10.79 15.23 10.16
N ASP A 305 -11.94 15.26 10.82
CA ASP A 305 -12.02 15.57 12.24
C ASP A 305 -11.46 14.36 13.04
N SER A 306 -10.61 14.62 14.04
CA SER A 306 -9.76 13.60 14.69
C SER A 306 -10.47 12.63 15.66
N ASP A 307 -11.79 12.71 15.75
CA ASP A 307 -12.67 11.72 16.39
C ASP A 307 -13.49 10.87 15.39
N ASP A 308 -13.48 11.19 14.10
CA ASP A 308 -14.30 10.56 13.05
C ASP A 308 -13.53 9.50 12.23
N ILE A 309 -14.25 8.74 11.39
CA ILE A 309 -13.72 7.61 10.58
C ILE A 309 -14.19 7.77 9.12
N LEU A 310 -13.29 7.58 8.14
CA LEU A 310 -13.63 7.58 6.72
C LEU A 310 -13.91 6.15 6.19
N GLU A 311 -14.80 6.00 5.21
CA GLU A 311 -14.95 4.74 4.47
C GLU A 311 -13.76 4.53 3.52
N PRO A 312 -13.31 3.28 3.23
CA PRO A 312 -12.15 3.01 2.36
C PRO A 312 -12.23 3.56 0.93
N THR A 313 -13.40 3.99 0.46
CA THR A 313 -13.58 4.62 -0.86
C THR A 313 -13.74 6.14 -0.80
N HIS A 314 -13.65 6.76 0.39
CA HIS A 314 -14.00 8.17 0.63
C HIS A 314 -13.33 9.13 -0.37
N PHE A 315 -11.99 9.13 -0.44
CA PHE A 315 -11.29 10.00 -1.38
C PHE A 315 -11.44 9.54 -2.84
N MET A 316 -11.58 8.23 -3.10
CA MET A 316 -11.81 7.74 -4.47
C MET A 316 -13.13 8.29 -5.04
N THR A 317 -14.21 8.26 -4.26
CA THR A 317 -15.50 8.87 -4.63
C THR A 317 -15.36 10.38 -4.80
N ALA A 318 -14.69 11.08 -3.87
CA ALA A 318 -14.48 12.52 -3.96
C ALA A 318 -13.74 12.95 -5.25
N LEU A 319 -12.64 12.26 -5.57
CA LEU A 319 -11.84 12.55 -6.77
C LEU A 319 -12.58 12.21 -8.06
N HIS A 320 -13.36 11.12 -8.05
CA HIS A 320 -14.24 10.75 -9.15
C HIS A 320 -15.31 11.83 -9.41
N ASP A 321 -16.02 12.25 -8.35
CA ASP A 321 -17.12 13.20 -8.45
C ASP A 321 -16.63 14.62 -8.81
N LEU A 322 -15.51 15.08 -8.22
CA LEU A 322 -14.84 16.32 -8.61
C LEU A 322 -14.52 16.34 -10.11
N LYS A 323 -14.06 15.20 -10.65
CA LYS A 323 -13.68 15.05 -12.06
C LYS A 323 -14.90 14.96 -12.99
N GLU A 324 -15.88 14.11 -12.70
CA GLU A 324 -17.08 13.95 -13.54
C GLU A 324 -17.95 15.21 -13.56
N ASN A 325 -18.08 15.91 -12.43
CA ASN A 325 -18.90 17.11 -12.32
C ASN A 325 -18.13 18.41 -12.66
N ASN A 326 -16.83 18.32 -12.96
CA ASN A 326 -15.93 19.48 -13.12
C ASN A 326 -16.04 20.45 -11.94
N ALA A 327 -16.09 19.90 -10.72
CA ALA A 327 -16.28 20.64 -9.47
C ALA A 327 -14.93 20.98 -8.82
N ASP A 328 -14.96 21.94 -7.89
CA ASP A 328 -13.81 22.51 -7.18
C ASP A 328 -13.80 22.14 -5.69
N VAL A 329 -14.99 21.87 -5.16
CA VAL A 329 -15.26 21.47 -3.78
C VAL A 329 -16.23 20.28 -3.80
N TRP A 330 -16.01 19.31 -2.93
CA TRP A 330 -16.87 18.15 -2.72
C TRP A 330 -17.10 17.92 -1.23
N GLY A 331 -18.23 17.31 -0.88
CA GLY A 331 -18.52 16.77 0.44
C GLY A 331 -19.65 15.75 0.38
N SER A 332 -19.75 14.89 1.39
CA SER A 332 -20.65 13.74 1.41
C SER A 332 -21.54 13.70 2.66
N SER A 333 -22.25 12.59 2.86
CA SER A 333 -23.00 12.32 4.08
C SER A 333 -22.16 11.56 5.12
N MET A 334 -22.41 11.85 6.40
CA MET A 334 -21.82 11.13 7.54
C MET A 334 -22.89 10.40 8.36
N ARG A 335 -22.69 9.12 8.68
CA ARG A 335 -23.56 8.40 9.64
C ARG A 335 -23.08 8.65 11.07
N GLN A 336 -23.97 9.06 11.97
CA GLN A 336 -23.60 9.34 13.36
C GLN A 336 -23.63 8.07 14.24
N PHE A 337 -22.65 7.90 15.13
CA PHE A 337 -22.55 6.75 16.03
C PHE A 337 -22.04 7.11 17.44
N LEU A 338 -22.31 6.22 18.40
CA LEU A 338 -21.74 6.24 19.76
C LEU A 338 -20.55 5.30 19.84
N ASN A 339 -19.52 5.69 20.60
CA ASN A 339 -18.40 4.81 20.92
C ASN A 339 -18.83 3.88 22.07
N PRO A 340 -18.92 2.55 21.88
CA PRO A 340 -19.35 1.64 22.95
C PRO A 340 -18.40 1.61 24.16
N MET A 341 -17.18 2.15 24.01
CA MET A 341 -16.20 2.29 25.09
C MET A 341 -16.32 3.61 25.87
N GLU A 342 -17.23 4.51 25.53
CA GLU A 342 -17.40 5.82 26.17
C GLU A 342 -18.70 5.94 26.98
N ASN A 343 -18.62 6.66 28.11
CA ASN A 343 -19.79 7.04 28.89
C ASN A 343 -20.55 8.18 28.19
N HIS A 344 -21.68 7.86 27.57
CA HIS A 344 -22.51 8.81 26.84
C HIS A 344 -23.70 9.32 27.66
N ASN A 345 -23.83 10.64 27.74
CA ASN A 345 -24.98 11.31 28.36
C ASN A 345 -26.23 11.25 27.46
N GLN A 346 -27.40 11.60 28.01
CA GLN A 346 -28.68 11.55 27.30
C GLN A 346 -28.73 12.46 26.05
N ARG A 347 -27.98 13.57 26.01
CA ARG A 347 -27.91 14.46 24.84
C ARG A 347 -27.21 13.79 23.67
N ASN A 348 -26.13 13.03 23.90
CA ASN A 348 -25.43 12.29 22.84
C ASN A 348 -26.37 11.25 22.18
N GLN A 349 -27.11 10.49 22.99
CA GLN A 349 -28.13 9.55 22.49
C GLN A 349 -29.23 10.27 21.69
N ASN A 350 -29.74 11.39 22.22
CA ASN A 350 -30.82 12.17 21.60
C ASN A 350 -30.40 12.82 20.27
N ILE A 351 -29.11 13.06 20.02
CA ILE A 351 -28.61 13.55 18.72
C ILE A 351 -28.80 12.48 17.65
N ILE A 352 -28.30 11.27 17.87
CA ILE A 352 -28.35 10.17 16.89
C ILE A 352 -29.79 9.71 16.64
N ASN A 353 -30.60 9.62 17.70
CA ASN A 353 -32.01 9.24 17.59
C ASN A 353 -32.87 10.24 16.79
N ARG A 354 -32.39 11.49 16.60
CA ARG A 354 -33.06 12.53 15.81
C ARG A 354 -32.44 12.73 14.44
N ILE A 355 -31.12 12.60 14.34
CA ILE A 355 -30.31 12.89 13.15
C ILE A 355 -29.28 11.75 13.01
N PRO A 356 -29.69 10.55 12.54
CA PRO A 356 -28.80 9.39 12.42
C PRO A 356 -27.78 9.52 11.29
N VAL A 357 -28.06 10.39 10.31
CA VAL A 357 -27.18 10.77 9.20
C VAL A 357 -27.18 12.30 9.12
N VAL A 358 -26.04 12.89 8.79
CA VAL A 358 -25.90 14.32 8.48
C VAL A 358 -25.43 14.42 7.04
N ASP A 359 -26.16 15.11 6.18
CA ASP A 359 -25.89 15.18 4.74
C ASP A 359 -25.26 16.51 4.33
N SER A 360 -24.23 16.47 3.47
CA SER A 360 -23.83 17.64 2.70
C SER A 360 -24.94 18.01 1.71
N GLY A 361 -25.21 19.29 1.53
CA GLY A 361 -26.35 19.82 0.78
C GLY A 361 -27.62 20.06 1.62
N ALA A 362 -27.74 19.46 2.82
CA ALA A 362 -28.88 19.70 3.71
C ALA A 362 -28.96 21.15 4.20
N ARG A 363 -30.17 21.62 4.54
CA ARG A 363 -30.43 22.97 5.10
C ARG A 363 -31.01 22.87 6.51
N PRO A 364 -30.18 22.79 7.56
CA PRO A 364 -30.66 22.83 8.96
C PRO A 364 -31.35 24.15 9.29
N ASP A 365 -32.35 24.13 10.17
CA ASP A 365 -33.13 25.32 10.58
C ASP A 365 -32.28 26.50 11.11
N CYS A 366 -31.05 26.24 11.54
CA CYS A 366 -30.13 27.26 12.06
C CYS A 366 -29.31 28.00 10.99
N ILE A 367 -29.31 27.58 9.71
CA ILE A 367 -28.58 28.25 8.63
C ILE A 367 -29.43 28.39 7.33
N PRO A 368 -29.46 29.58 6.70
CA PRO A 368 -30.29 29.83 5.51
C PRO A 368 -29.70 29.32 4.17
N TYR A 369 -28.81 28.32 4.21
CA TYR A 369 -28.08 27.80 3.05
C TYR A 369 -27.72 26.30 3.23
N PRO A 370 -27.44 25.57 2.13
CA PRO A 370 -26.86 24.23 2.17
C PRO A 370 -25.58 24.15 3.02
N ARG A 371 -25.50 23.17 3.92
CA ARG A 371 -24.26 22.84 4.65
C ARG A 371 -23.31 22.04 3.76
N LEU A 372 -22.01 22.29 3.87
CA LEU A 372 -20.97 21.32 3.54
C LEU A 372 -20.37 20.80 4.85
N ILE A 373 -20.03 19.51 4.94
CA ILE A 373 -19.56 18.92 6.20
C ILE A 373 -18.03 18.87 6.24
N ASN A 374 -17.44 19.57 7.23
CA ASN A 374 -15.99 19.72 7.42
C ASN A 374 -15.20 18.41 7.29
N GLY A 375 -15.47 17.43 8.15
CA GLY A 375 -14.84 16.10 8.14
C GLY A 375 -15.18 15.18 6.95
N THR A 376 -15.72 15.74 5.86
CA THR A 376 -15.86 15.07 4.55
C THR A 376 -15.45 15.97 3.39
N MET A 377 -14.96 17.18 3.65
CA MET A 377 -14.68 18.14 2.60
C MET A 377 -13.40 17.76 1.86
N VAL A 378 -13.51 17.67 0.53
CA VAL A 378 -12.37 17.59 -0.38
C VAL A 378 -12.41 18.81 -1.30
N ILE A 379 -11.32 19.59 -1.33
CA ILE A 379 -11.24 20.86 -2.04
C ILE A 379 -9.92 21.01 -2.79
N LYS A 380 -9.95 21.61 -3.99
CA LYS A 380 -8.74 21.97 -4.73
C LYS A 380 -7.94 23.04 -3.99
N ARG A 381 -6.62 22.87 -3.94
CA ARG A 381 -5.68 23.80 -3.30
C ARG A 381 -5.80 25.22 -3.85
N SER A 382 -5.91 25.36 -5.17
CA SER A 382 -6.12 26.65 -5.85
C SER A 382 -7.43 27.33 -5.45
N THR A 383 -8.51 26.58 -5.25
CA THR A 383 -9.81 27.10 -4.80
C THR A 383 -9.75 27.54 -3.33
N PHE A 384 -9.16 26.73 -2.45
CA PHE A 384 -8.95 27.11 -1.04
C PHE A 384 -8.12 28.39 -0.93
N GLN A 385 -7.05 28.50 -1.74
CA GLN A 385 -6.21 29.70 -1.80
C GLN A 385 -6.96 30.92 -2.32
N SER A 386 -7.75 30.77 -3.39
CA SER A 386 -8.48 31.87 -4.03
C SER A 386 -9.58 32.43 -3.12
N PHE A 387 -10.15 31.60 -2.24
CA PHE A 387 -11.06 32.03 -1.18
C PHE A 387 -10.33 32.48 0.10
N ASN A 388 -9.01 32.70 0.07
CA ASN A 388 -8.18 33.08 1.22
C ASN A 388 -8.35 32.17 2.46
N GLY A 389 -8.65 30.89 2.23
CA GLY A 389 -8.89 29.88 3.27
C GLY A 389 -10.03 30.19 4.25
N PHE A 390 -9.94 29.58 5.44
CA PHE A 390 -10.88 29.82 6.52
C PHE A 390 -10.65 31.20 7.16
N ASP A 391 -11.67 31.72 7.86
CA ASP A 391 -11.49 32.81 8.82
C ASP A 391 -10.78 32.27 10.08
N GLY A 392 -9.45 32.22 10.05
CA GLY A 392 -8.60 31.66 11.12
C GLY A 392 -8.61 32.46 12.43
N ARG A 393 -9.37 33.56 12.50
CA ARG A 393 -9.69 34.28 13.75
C ARG A 393 -10.85 33.62 14.51
N MET A 394 -11.68 32.84 13.83
CA MET A 394 -12.78 32.09 14.42
C MET A 394 -12.27 30.76 14.97
N PHE A 395 -12.41 30.52 16.27
CA PHE A 395 -12.00 29.27 16.91
C PHE A 395 -12.99 28.10 16.66
N CYS A 396 -14.24 28.40 16.32
CA CYS A 396 -15.31 27.43 16.06
C CYS A 396 -16.29 27.96 15.00
N GLY A 397 -16.78 27.10 14.10
CA GLY A 397 -17.82 27.46 13.13
C GLY A 397 -17.33 28.10 11.81
N ALA A 398 -16.02 28.26 11.60
CA ALA A 398 -15.47 28.79 10.36
C ALA A 398 -15.69 27.83 9.16
N ASP A 399 -15.93 26.53 9.41
CA ASP A 399 -16.39 25.56 8.40
C ASP A 399 -17.71 26.02 7.78
N THR A 400 -18.62 26.51 8.62
CA THR A 400 -19.96 26.94 8.23
C THR A 400 -19.90 28.29 7.50
N GLU A 401 -19.00 29.20 7.93
CA GLU A 401 -18.72 30.46 7.22
C GLU A 401 -18.10 30.21 5.83
N PHE A 402 -17.09 29.35 5.74
CA PHE A 402 -16.42 29.02 4.48
C PHE A 402 -17.37 28.30 3.52
N SER A 403 -18.16 27.35 4.03
CA SER A 403 -19.25 26.69 3.27
C SER A 403 -20.25 27.70 2.70
N GLN A 404 -20.63 28.72 3.48
CA GLN A 404 -21.50 29.80 3.03
C GLN A 404 -20.80 30.62 1.93
N ARG A 405 -19.56 31.03 2.16
CA ARG A 405 -18.77 31.93 1.29
C ARG A 405 -18.50 31.33 -0.08
N LEU A 406 -18.22 30.02 -0.15
CA LEU A 406 -18.09 29.26 -1.40
C LEU A 406 -19.36 29.24 -2.27
N GLN A 407 -20.55 29.51 -1.69
CA GLN A 407 -21.84 29.46 -2.40
C GLN A 407 -22.32 30.82 -2.93
N PHE A 408 -21.63 31.92 -2.62
CA PHE A 408 -22.01 33.25 -3.12
C PHE A 408 -21.32 33.58 -4.45
N PRO A 409 -22.01 34.28 -5.38
CA PRO A 409 -21.41 34.76 -6.62
C PRO A 409 -20.16 35.59 -6.32
N SER A 410 -19.08 35.30 -7.04
CA SER A 410 -17.76 35.93 -6.92
C SER A 410 -17.04 35.78 -8.26
N ASP A 411 -15.93 36.50 -8.48
CA ASP A 411 -15.16 36.35 -9.73
C ASP A 411 -14.45 34.98 -9.85
N ILE A 412 -14.38 34.22 -8.76
CA ILE A 412 -13.83 32.85 -8.73
C ILE A 412 -14.93 31.80 -8.99
N ASN A 413 -16.14 32.02 -8.45
CA ASN A 413 -17.34 31.22 -8.71
C ASN A 413 -17.14 29.69 -8.53
N ALA A 414 -16.72 29.27 -7.34
CA ALA A 414 -16.41 27.87 -7.02
C ALA A 414 -17.60 26.93 -7.26
N LYS A 415 -17.34 25.80 -7.94
CA LYS A 415 -18.35 24.77 -8.16
C LYS A 415 -18.32 23.75 -7.04
N ILE A 416 -19.43 23.62 -6.32
CA ILE A 416 -19.58 22.63 -5.25
C ILE A 416 -20.38 21.44 -5.77
N HIS A 417 -19.85 20.23 -5.61
CA HIS A 417 -20.62 18.99 -5.69
C HIS A 417 -20.95 18.49 -4.27
N VAL A 418 -22.12 17.88 -4.10
CA VAL A 418 -22.50 17.22 -2.85
C VAL A 418 -23.03 15.82 -3.17
N SER A 419 -22.40 14.80 -2.60
CA SER A 419 -22.85 13.42 -2.72
C SER A 419 -23.75 13.06 -1.53
N THR A 420 -24.81 12.29 -1.80
CA THR A 420 -25.67 11.71 -0.75
C THR A 420 -25.14 10.36 -0.23
N ASP A 421 -24.02 9.89 -0.77
CA ASP A 421 -23.40 8.65 -0.29
C ASP A 421 -22.80 8.86 1.10
N ILE A 422 -23.01 7.87 1.97
CA ILE A 422 -22.39 7.83 3.29
C ILE A 422 -20.98 7.30 3.10
N THR A 423 -19.99 8.20 3.13
CA THR A 423 -18.57 7.85 2.96
C THR A 423 -17.73 8.14 4.21
N ALA A 424 -18.37 8.44 5.34
CA ALA A 424 -17.72 8.60 6.63
C ALA A 424 -18.70 8.35 7.80
N PHE A 425 -18.13 8.13 8.99
CA PHE A 425 -18.83 7.93 10.25
C PHE A 425 -18.43 9.01 11.25
N ARG A 426 -19.44 9.72 11.75
CA ARG A 426 -19.27 10.79 12.72
C ARG A 426 -19.49 10.30 14.15
N ARG A 427 -18.49 10.40 15.02
CA ARG A 427 -18.56 10.00 16.42
C ARG A 427 -19.23 11.12 17.24
N VAL A 428 -20.09 10.72 18.18
CA VAL A 428 -20.78 11.66 19.09
C VAL A 428 -20.15 11.58 20.48
N CYS A 429 -18.93 12.09 20.57
CA CYS A 429 -18.04 12.02 21.74
C CYS A 429 -18.47 12.96 22.86
N SER A 430 -18.22 12.58 24.11
CA SER A 430 -18.56 13.37 25.30
C SER A 430 -17.62 14.57 25.55
N ASN A 431 -16.47 14.62 24.88
CA ASN A 431 -15.47 15.70 24.88
C ASN A 431 -15.51 16.63 23.65
N SER A 432 -16.35 16.33 22.64
CA SER A 432 -16.30 16.99 21.32
C SER A 432 -16.57 18.51 21.38
N LEU A 433 -15.75 19.30 20.67
CA LEU A 433 -15.72 20.77 20.69
C LEU A 433 -17.11 21.40 20.51
N SER A 434 -17.91 20.90 19.56
CA SER A 434 -19.23 21.47 19.26
C SER A 434 -20.34 21.04 20.23
N ASN A 435 -20.21 19.91 20.94
CA ASN A 435 -21.26 19.44 21.84
C ASN A 435 -21.02 19.78 23.31
N SER A 436 -19.76 19.68 23.77
CA SER A 436 -19.44 19.59 25.20
C SER A 436 -18.48 20.65 25.71
N ASP A 437 -17.76 21.36 24.84
CA ASP A 437 -16.87 22.43 25.30
C ASP A 437 -17.70 23.62 25.81
N THR A 438 -17.41 24.06 27.03
CA THR A 438 -18.18 25.13 27.70
C THR A 438 -17.96 26.51 27.09
N ARG A 439 -16.88 26.69 26.32
CA ARG A 439 -16.48 27.95 25.70
C ARG A 439 -16.77 28.00 24.20
N PHE A 440 -16.70 26.88 23.49
CA PHE A 440 -16.84 26.84 22.02
C PHE A 440 -17.96 25.92 21.50
N GLY A 441 -18.66 25.23 22.40
CA GLY A 441 -19.79 24.37 22.09
C GLY A 441 -21.09 25.13 21.81
N LEU A 442 -22.11 24.39 21.36
CA LEU A 442 -23.46 24.92 21.10
C LEU A 442 -24.02 25.65 22.34
N LYS A 443 -24.48 26.90 22.14
CA LYS A 443 -24.95 27.85 23.17
C LYS A 443 -23.88 28.48 24.07
N SER A 444 -22.59 28.40 23.72
CA SER A 444 -21.57 29.23 24.37
C SER A 444 -21.62 30.67 23.83
N PRO A 445 -21.16 31.69 24.60
CA PRO A 445 -21.14 33.07 24.13
C PRO A 445 -20.33 33.27 22.84
N GLU A 446 -19.17 32.62 22.72
CA GLU A 446 -18.33 32.67 21.52
C GLU A 446 -18.98 31.98 20.32
N ARG A 447 -19.64 30.82 20.50
CA ARG A 447 -20.34 30.13 19.39
C ARG A 447 -21.54 30.93 18.91
N ASP A 448 -22.28 31.55 19.83
CA ASP A 448 -23.39 32.46 19.51
C ASP A 448 -22.89 33.74 18.83
N ALA A 449 -21.71 34.26 19.19
CA ALA A 449 -21.10 35.42 18.54
C ALA A 449 -20.68 35.11 17.10
N VAL A 450 -20.00 33.99 16.85
CA VAL A 450 -19.67 33.54 15.48
C VAL A 450 -20.95 33.31 14.66
N THR A 451 -21.96 32.67 15.24
CA THR A 451 -23.24 32.42 14.54
C THR A 451 -23.92 33.73 14.11
N LYS A 452 -23.91 34.75 14.97
CA LYS A 452 -24.43 36.10 14.64
C LYS A 452 -23.61 36.76 13.54
N GLU A 453 -22.29 36.63 13.55
CA GLU A 453 -21.41 37.18 12.51
C GLU A 453 -21.62 36.50 11.15
N SER A 454 -21.70 35.16 11.09
CA SER A 454 -22.00 34.44 9.84
C SER A 454 -23.36 34.81 9.26
N LEU A 455 -24.39 34.96 10.12
CA LEU A 455 -25.71 35.45 9.70
C LEU A 455 -25.70 36.92 9.25
N ARG A 456 -24.87 37.78 9.86
CA ARG A 456 -24.64 39.16 9.40
C ARG A 456 -23.97 39.18 8.02
N ARG A 457 -22.92 38.37 7.82
CA ARG A 457 -22.26 38.18 6.52
C ARG A 457 -23.27 37.69 5.47
N TYR A 458 -24.10 36.69 5.78
CA TYR A 458 -25.13 36.19 4.88
C TYR A 458 -26.12 37.28 4.44
N ALA A 459 -26.63 38.07 5.39
CA ALA A 459 -27.57 39.15 5.10
C ALA A 459 -26.92 40.26 4.24
N PHE A 460 -25.65 40.56 4.48
CA PHE A 460 -24.87 41.54 3.72
C PHE A 460 -24.57 41.06 2.29
N TRP A 461 -23.99 39.86 2.12
CA TRP A 461 -23.69 39.29 0.81
C TRP A 461 -24.93 39.11 -0.07
N LYS A 462 -26.10 38.81 0.54
CA LYS A 462 -27.38 38.73 -0.17
C LYS A 462 -27.88 40.08 -0.71
N SER A 463 -27.27 41.21 -0.32
CA SER A 463 -27.52 42.54 -0.87
C SER A 463 -26.55 42.95 -1.99
N GLN A 464 -25.64 42.06 -2.40
CA GLN A 464 -24.61 42.30 -3.42
C GLN A 464 -24.80 41.39 -4.63
N ASP A 465 -24.49 41.88 -5.83
CA ASP A 465 -24.50 41.06 -7.07
C ASP A 465 -23.38 40.02 -7.09
N LYS A 466 -22.23 40.36 -6.49
CA LYS A 466 -21.10 39.46 -6.21
C LYS A 466 -20.35 39.93 -4.96
N ILE A 467 -19.68 38.98 -4.29
CA ILE A 467 -18.76 39.23 -3.18
C ILE A 467 -17.30 39.16 -3.66
N ASP A 468 -16.40 39.84 -2.95
CA ASP A 468 -15.00 39.44 -2.91
C ASP A 468 -14.83 38.47 -1.72
N PRO A 469 -14.56 37.17 -1.94
CA PRO A 469 -14.44 36.22 -0.83
C PRO A 469 -13.11 36.34 -0.08
N THR A 470 -12.12 37.09 -0.58
CA THR A 470 -10.78 37.19 0.02
C THR A 470 -10.78 38.01 1.32
N GLU A 471 -11.65 39.02 1.45
CA GLU A 471 -11.78 39.89 2.63
C GLU A 471 -12.09 39.14 3.95
N TYR A 472 -12.64 37.92 3.83
CA TYR A 472 -13.26 37.18 4.93
C TYR A 472 -12.42 35.98 5.41
N GLY A 473 -11.56 35.45 4.53
CA GLY A 473 -10.53 34.48 4.90
C GLY A 473 -9.35 35.16 5.58
N THR A 474 -8.35 34.37 6.00
CA THR A 474 -7.12 34.89 6.61
C THR A 474 -5.87 34.09 6.27
N LEU A 475 -5.88 33.26 5.21
CA LEU A 475 -4.73 32.42 4.82
C LEU A 475 -3.46 33.26 4.56
N ASP A 476 -3.59 34.34 3.80
CA ASP A 476 -2.50 35.26 3.42
C ASP A 476 -1.86 36.02 4.61
N VAL A 477 -2.67 36.32 5.63
CA VAL A 477 -2.26 37.03 6.85
C VAL A 477 -2.18 36.12 8.09
N GLN A 478 -2.23 34.80 7.91
CA GLN A 478 -2.27 33.85 9.02
C GLN A 478 -0.94 33.88 9.79
N PRO A 479 -0.94 34.15 11.11
CA PRO A 479 0.26 33.97 11.91
C PRO A 479 0.65 32.49 11.98
N ASP A 480 1.94 32.21 11.85
CA ASP A 480 2.50 30.87 12.03
C ASP A 480 2.23 30.34 13.45
N VAL A 481 1.53 29.21 13.53
CA VAL A 481 1.14 28.55 14.78
C VAL A 481 2.06 27.40 15.20
N PHE A 482 3.01 26.94 14.38
CA PHE A 482 3.74 25.69 14.62
C PHE A 482 5.08 25.87 15.37
N GLU A 483 5.40 24.96 16.27
CA GLU A 483 6.72 24.91 16.88
C GLU A 483 7.79 24.59 15.81
N PRO A 484 8.79 25.47 15.60
CA PRO A 484 9.69 25.36 14.45
C PRO A 484 10.59 24.13 14.50
N ASP A 485 10.97 23.71 15.70
CA ASP A 485 11.90 22.61 15.96
C ASP A 485 11.18 21.33 16.45
N TYR A 486 9.94 21.07 16.00
CA TYR A 486 9.18 19.89 16.39
C TYR A 486 9.68 18.60 15.72
N SER A 487 10.86 18.13 16.14
CA SER A 487 11.40 16.83 15.78
C SER A 487 10.77 15.71 16.63
N ILE A 488 10.57 14.53 16.05
CA ILE A 488 10.19 13.34 16.80
C ILE A 488 11.41 12.43 16.92
N ILE A 489 11.90 12.30 18.14
CA ILE A 489 12.92 11.32 18.50
C ILE A 489 12.21 9.97 18.67
N PHE A 490 12.38 9.06 17.71
CA PHE A 490 11.73 7.74 17.71
C PHE A 490 12.47 6.68 18.55
N ARG A 491 13.64 7.02 19.10
CA ARG A 491 14.49 6.13 19.90
C ARG A 491 13.76 5.66 21.18
N ARG A 492 13.62 4.34 21.34
CA ARG A 492 13.22 3.72 22.62
C ARG A 492 14.17 4.16 23.75
N SER A 493 13.63 4.32 24.96
CA SER A 493 14.41 4.62 26.18
C SER A 493 15.15 3.36 26.69
N SER A 494 16.06 2.82 25.88
CA SER A 494 16.83 1.61 26.15
C SER A 494 18.34 1.86 26.03
N PRO A 495 19.19 1.18 26.82
CA PRO A 495 20.64 1.27 26.69
C PRO A 495 21.15 0.71 25.35
N VAL A 496 22.29 1.21 24.91
CA VAL A 496 23.03 0.72 23.74
C VAL A 496 24.27 -0.05 24.18
N TYR A 497 24.40 -1.27 23.65
CA TYR A 497 25.54 -2.16 23.83
C TYR A 497 26.29 -2.30 22.49
N ILE A 498 27.54 -1.82 22.45
CA ILE A 498 28.49 -2.16 21.40
C ILE A 498 29.12 -3.50 21.77
N CYS A 499 29.02 -4.51 20.90
CA CYS A 499 29.57 -5.84 21.15
C CYS A 499 30.61 -6.20 20.08
N MET A 500 31.82 -6.60 20.49
CA MET A 500 32.94 -6.83 19.58
C MET A 500 33.79 -8.04 19.95
N ALA A 501 34.47 -8.59 18.94
CA ALA A 501 35.52 -9.59 19.08
C ALA A 501 36.84 -8.94 18.63
N ALA A 502 37.92 -9.13 19.38
CA ALA A 502 39.21 -8.51 19.07
C ALA A 502 40.37 -9.50 19.22
N ILE A 503 41.45 -9.29 18.46
CA ILE A 503 42.66 -10.15 18.46
C ILE A 503 43.97 -9.35 18.65
N PRO A 504 44.99 -9.89 19.37
CA PRO A 504 46.22 -9.15 19.72
C PRO A 504 46.95 -8.50 18.54
N ARG A 505 46.94 -9.13 17.36
CA ARG A 505 47.58 -8.59 16.15
C ARG A 505 46.97 -7.27 15.65
N ARG A 506 45.77 -6.89 16.13
CA ARG A 506 45.01 -5.69 15.77
C ARG A 506 44.86 -4.68 16.91
N ILE A 507 45.60 -4.82 18.00
CA ILE A 507 45.57 -3.88 19.14
C ILE A 507 45.68 -2.39 18.73
N TYR A 508 46.47 -2.09 17.70
CA TYR A 508 46.70 -0.74 17.12
C TYR A 508 45.52 -0.20 16.28
N ALA A 509 44.64 -1.08 15.85
CA ALA A 509 43.44 -0.78 15.05
C ALA A 509 42.23 -0.67 15.98
N LEU A 510 42.13 -1.61 16.94
CA LEU A 510 41.16 -1.65 18.04
C LEU A 510 41.15 -0.34 18.85
N GLU A 511 42.30 0.25 19.16
CA GLU A 511 42.38 1.52 19.91
C GLU A 511 41.56 2.62 19.24
N LYS A 512 41.71 2.81 17.92
CA LYS A 512 40.94 3.79 17.12
C LYS A 512 39.47 3.41 17.00
N THR A 513 39.17 2.12 16.91
CA THR A 513 37.78 1.62 16.91
C THR A 513 37.08 2.00 18.22
N ILE A 514 37.74 1.83 19.36
CA ILE A 514 37.22 2.22 20.69
C ILE A 514 37.05 3.73 20.79
N GLU A 515 38.06 4.53 20.39
CA GLU A 515 37.96 5.99 20.32
C GLU A 515 36.74 6.46 19.52
N SER A 516 36.42 5.79 18.39
CA SER A 516 35.27 6.15 17.55
C SER A 516 33.89 5.81 18.15
N LEU A 517 33.83 4.94 19.16
CA LEU A 517 32.57 4.38 19.68
C LEU A 517 32.29 4.68 21.17
N ILE A 518 33.32 4.99 21.97
CA ILE A 518 33.21 5.09 23.44
C ILE A 518 32.20 6.15 23.90
N ASP A 519 32.08 7.27 23.19
CA ASP A 519 31.15 8.36 23.55
C ASP A 519 29.73 8.15 23.00
N GLN A 520 29.55 7.33 21.97
CA GLN A 520 28.25 7.13 21.31
C GLN A 520 27.31 6.16 22.04
N ALA A 521 27.85 5.27 22.88
CA ALA A 521 27.11 4.18 23.50
C ALA A 521 27.17 4.22 25.04
N ASP A 522 26.22 3.52 25.67
CA ASP A 522 26.17 3.36 27.13
C ASP A 522 27.22 2.35 27.62
N TYR A 523 27.38 1.24 26.89
CA TYR A 523 28.32 0.16 27.25
C TYR A 523 29.05 -0.43 26.03
N LEU A 524 30.32 -0.77 26.23
CA LEU A 524 31.14 -1.53 25.29
C LEU A 524 31.42 -2.92 25.89
N LYS A 525 31.24 -3.97 25.09
CA LYS A 525 31.36 -5.39 25.48
C LYS A 525 32.36 -6.07 24.56
N ILE A 526 33.54 -6.40 25.08
CA ILE A 526 34.73 -6.74 24.27
C ILE A 526 35.19 -8.15 24.60
N TYR A 527 35.20 -9.01 23.59
CA TYR A 527 35.69 -10.38 23.69
C TYR A 527 37.14 -10.45 23.17
N LEU A 528 38.08 -10.56 24.12
CA LEU A 528 39.52 -10.55 23.91
C LEU A 528 40.02 -11.98 23.64
N ASN A 529 40.09 -12.34 22.36
CA ASN A 529 40.55 -13.65 21.91
C ASN A 529 42.09 -13.72 21.94
N GLN A 530 42.66 -14.66 22.70
CA GLN A 530 44.12 -14.90 22.87
C GLN A 530 44.95 -13.77 23.49
N PHE A 531 44.34 -12.67 23.95
CA PHE A 531 45.04 -11.68 24.77
C PHE A 531 45.55 -12.31 26.08
N GLN A 532 46.76 -11.93 26.49
CA GLN A 532 47.34 -12.36 27.78
C GLN A 532 47.14 -11.31 28.87
N HIS A 533 46.90 -10.05 28.48
CA HIS A 533 46.81 -8.87 29.36
C HIS A 533 45.75 -7.91 28.82
N VAL A 534 45.19 -7.07 29.69
CA VAL A 534 44.27 -5.98 29.30
C VAL A 534 45.08 -4.75 28.84
N PRO A 535 44.92 -4.28 27.59
CA PRO A 535 45.49 -3.00 27.13
C PRO A 535 45.00 -1.81 27.98
N ASP A 536 45.86 -0.81 28.19
CA ASP A 536 45.52 0.32 29.08
C ASP A 536 44.30 1.13 28.61
N PHE A 537 44.13 1.33 27.29
CA PHE A 537 42.98 2.05 26.72
C PHE A 537 41.63 1.31 26.89
N LEU A 538 41.63 0.03 27.27
CA LEU A 538 40.40 -0.72 27.59
C LEU A 538 39.98 -0.62 29.07
N LYS A 539 40.69 0.16 29.90
CA LYS A 539 40.40 0.32 31.33
C LYS A 539 39.43 1.48 31.58
N HIS A 540 38.20 1.33 31.08
CA HIS A 540 37.12 2.33 31.18
C HIS A 540 35.88 1.75 31.88
N ASP A 541 35.12 2.57 32.60
CA ASP A 541 33.90 2.14 33.33
C ASP A 541 32.78 1.61 32.43
N LYS A 542 32.60 2.15 31.22
CA LYS A 542 31.70 1.63 30.17
C LYS A 542 32.10 0.26 29.61
N ILE A 543 33.34 -0.18 29.80
CA ILE A 543 33.91 -1.36 29.12
C ILE A 543 33.83 -2.61 30.00
N GLU A 544 33.19 -3.66 29.47
CA GLU A 544 33.24 -5.02 30.03
C GLU A 544 34.11 -5.91 29.13
N LEU A 545 34.99 -6.71 29.76
CA LEU A 545 35.97 -7.55 29.07
C LEU A 545 35.76 -9.02 29.41
N ILE A 546 35.82 -9.88 28.39
CA ILE A 546 35.89 -11.34 28.55
C ILE A 546 37.09 -11.86 27.76
N PHE A 547 37.84 -12.80 28.34
CA PHE A 547 38.96 -13.48 27.68
C PHE A 547 38.50 -14.82 27.09
N GLY A 548 39.08 -15.20 25.94
CA GLY A 548 38.87 -16.52 25.35
C GLY A 548 40.05 -16.99 24.49
N ASP A 549 39.94 -18.21 23.97
CA ASP A 549 41.01 -18.96 23.29
C ASP A 549 41.04 -18.77 21.77
N ASN A 550 40.15 -17.94 21.21
CA ASN A 550 39.86 -17.78 19.78
C ASN A 550 39.18 -18.99 19.10
N SER A 551 38.68 -19.99 19.84
CA SER A 551 37.98 -21.15 19.26
C SER A 551 36.71 -20.77 18.48
N ARG A 552 36.04 -19.69 18.90
CA ARG A 552 34.83 -19.13 18.28
C ARG A 552 35.05 -17.83 17.50
N LYS A 553 36.29 -17.36 17.37
CA LYS A 553 36.69 -16.23 16.49
C LYS A 553 35.70 -15.05 16.48
N GLY A 554 35.23 -14.63 15.30
CA GLY A 554 34.30 -13.50 15.11
C GLY A 554 32.99 -13.66 15.88
N SER A 555 32.43 -14.89 15.91
CA SER A 555 31.18 -15.25 16.61
C SER A 555 31.15 -14.84 18.07
N THR A 556 32.32 -14.67 18.71
CA THR A 556 32.40 -14.22 20.11
C THR A 556 31.82 -12.83 20.35
N LYS A 557 31.68 -11.98 19.31
CA LYS A 557 30.96 -10.69 19.41
C LYS A 557 29.47 -10.86 19.77
N PHE A 558 28.89 -12.02 19.50
CA PHE A 558 27.50 -12.35 19.85
C PHE A 558 27.34 -12.91 21.27
N PHE A 559 28.40 -12.95 22.10
CA PHE A 559 28.36 -13.49 23.46
C PHE A 559 27.26 -12.86 24.34
N TRP A 560 26.97 -11.56 24.17
CA TRP A 560 25.97 -10.83 24.98
C TRP A 560 24.56 -10.77 24.37
N ALA A 561 24.33 -11.34 23.18
CA ALA A 561 23.06 -11.20 22.44
C ALA A 561 21.81 -11.64 23.23
N ASP A 562 21.98 -12.62 24.12
CA ASP A 562 20.97 -13.19 25.01
C ASP A 562 21.09 -12.74 26.48
N LYS A 563 22.03 -11.82 26.81
CA LYS A 563 22.42 -11.49 28.20
C LYS A 563 22.13 -10.05 28.63
N VAL A 564 21.86 -9.15 27.69
CA VAL A 564 21.50 -7.74 27.95
C VAL A 564 20.10 -7.44 27.38
N GLN A 565 19.56 -6.25 27.67
CA GLN A 565 18.28 -5.80 27.11
C GLN A 565 18.39 -4.35 26.63
N GLY A 566 18.04 -4.09 25.38
CA GLY A 566 18.18 -2.79 24.72
C GLY A 566 18.63 -2.94 23.27
N TYR A 567 19.40 -1.97 22.77
CA TYR A 567 20.03 -2.08 21.44
C TYR A 567 21.35 -2.83 21.55
N ILE A 568 21.58 -3.77 20.63
CA ILE A 568 22.85 -4.47 20.48
C ILE A 568 23.36 -4.17 19.08
N LEU A 569 24.54 -3.54 18.99
CA LEU A 569 25.25 -3.29 17.75
C LEU A 569 26.55 -4.10 17.75
N THR A 570 26.76 -4.95 16.75
CA THR A 570 27.98 -5.75 16.61
C THR A 570 28.97 -5.12 15.64
N VAL A 571 30.23 -5.02 16.06
CA VAL A 571 31.29 -4.27 15.36
C VAL A 571 32.56 -5.12 15.14
N ASP A 572 33.51 -4.62 14.34
CA ASP A 572 34.82 -5.24 14.08
C ASP A 572 35.98 -4.39 14.59
N ASP A 573 37.14 -5.02 14.82
CA ASP A 573 38.35 -4.40 15.40
C ASP A 573 39.28 -3.71 14.38
N ASP A 574 38.82 -3.51 13.13
CA ASP A 574 39.55 -2.91 12.00
C ASP A 574 38.83 -1.72 11.31
N LEU A 575 37.74 -1.23 11.90
CA LEU A 575 36.94 -0.10 11.40
C LEU A 575 36.94 1.10 12.36
N ILE A 576 36.92 2.30 11.79
CA ILE A 576 36.61 3.56 12.48
C ILE A 576 35.15 3.90 12.13
N TYR A 577 34.33 4.04 13.15
CA TYR A 577 32.90 4.30 13.01
C TYR A 577 32.62 5.81 12.96
N PRO A 578 31.65 6.27 12.16
CA PRO A 578 31.28 7.68 12.10
C PRO A 578 30.58 8.11 13.39
N SER A 579 30.68 9.41 13.73
CA SER A 579 30.22 9.96 15.02
C SER A 579 28.70 9.93 15.24
N ASP A 580 27.93 9.65 14.20
CA ASP A 580 26.47 9.49 14.20
C ASP A 580 26.03 8.01 14.09
N TYR A 581 26.97 7.06 14.01
CA TYR A 581 26.70 5.63 13.78
C TYR A 581 25.62 5.06 14.69
N VAL A 582 25.73 5.28 16.00
CA VAL A 582 24.75 4.74 16.97
C VAL A 582 23.38 5.38 16.79
N GLU A 583 23.31 6.68 16.48
CA GLU A 583 22.05 7.39 16.28
C GLU A 583 21.32 6.90 15.02
N VAL A 584 22.04 6.79 13.90
CA VAL A 584 21.51 6.28 12.62
C VAL A 584 21.06 4.84 12.79
N MET A 585 21.89 3.98 13.39
CA MET A 585 21.56 2.57 13.61
C MET A 585 20.35 2.39 14.53
N CYS A 586 20.29 3.07 15.68
CA CYS A 586 19.14 2.97 16.59
C CYS A 586 17.85 3.49 15.93
N SER A 587 17.93 4.59 15.18
CA SER A 587 16.79 5.17 14.45
C SER A 587 16.27 4.22 13.37
N ALA A 588 17.17 3.56 12.62
CA ALA A 588 16.81 2.57 11.62
C ALA A 588 16.25 1.28 12.24
N ILE A 589 16.80 0.81 13.35
CA ILE A 589 16.24 -0.32 14.13
C ILE A 589 14.81 0.02 14.56
N ASP A 590 14.57 1.23 15.06
CA ASP A 590 13.23 1.63 15.49
C ASP A 590 12.25 1.91 14.35
N LYS A 591 12.73 2.33 13.18
CA LYS A 591 11.96 2.49 11.95
C LYS A 591 11.50 1.15 11.36
N HIS A 592 12.39 0.16 11.31
CA HIS A 592 12.17 -1.09 10.58
C HIS A 592 11.86 -2.31 11.46
N LYS A 593 12.07 -2.22 12.79
CA LYS A 593 11.86 -3.29 13.79
C LYS A 593 12.49 -4.64 13.38
N CYS A 594 13.73 -4.59 12.88
CA CYS A 594 14.38 -5.73 12.26
C CYS A 594 15.91 -5.74 12.47
N LEU A 595 16.62 -6.65 11.80
CA LEU A 595 18.08 -6.61 11.72
C LEU A 595 18.52 -5.49 10.78
N VAL A 596 19.38 -4.60 11.26
CA VAL A 596 19.90 -3.46 10.49
C VAL A 596 21.40 -3.60 10.31
N GLY A 597 21.98 -3.01 9.27
CA GLY A 597 23.43 -2.87 9.12
C GLY A 597 23.84 -1.75 8.17
N ALA A 598 25.15 -1.59 7.97
CA ALA A 598 25.71 -0.70 6.95
C ALA A 598 26.37 -1.48 5.79
N HIS A 599 26.76 -2.74 6.01
CA HIS A 599 27.23 -3.64 4.96
C HIS A 599 26.21 -4.77 4.74
N GLY A 600 25.94 -5.15 3.48
CA GLY A 600 25.05 -6.26 3.17
C GLY A 600 25.10 -6.75 1.73
N ASN A 601 24.41 -7.86 1.46
CA ASN A 601 24.40 -8.53 0.17
C ASN A 601 22.98 -8.91 -0.27
N ILE A 602 22.67 -8.63 -1.53
CA ILE A 602 21.45 -9.10 -2.22
C ILE A 602 21.85 -10.24 -3.14
N LEU A 603 21.27 -11.42 -2.99
CA LEU A 603 21.58 -12.60 -3.80
C LEU A 603 20.83 -12.55 -5.14
N LYS A 604 21.39 -13.16 -6.20
CA LYS A 604 20.64 -13.42 -7.45
C LYS A 604 19.40 -14.28 -7.17
N PRO A 605 18.28 -14.14 -7.90
CA PRO A 605 17.13 -15.04 -7.76
C PRO A 605 17.47 -16.53 -7.99
N GLY A 606 16.69 -17.44 -7.39
CA GLY A 606 16.91 -18.89 -7.49
C GLY A 606 18.15 -19.39 -6.72
N LYS A 607 18.67 -20.57 -7.10
CA LYS A 607 19.93 -21.09 -6.56
C LYS A 607 21.12 -20.28 -7.08
N ILE A 608 22.17 -20.19 -6.27
CA ILE A 608 23.45 -19.55 -6.61
C ILE A 608 24.52 -20.63 -6.88
N ASP A 609 25.47 -20.35 -7.78
CA ASP A 609 26.58 -21.24 -8.09
C ASP A 609 27.82 -20.93 -7.23
N ARG A 610 28.04 -19.66 -6.87
CA ARG A 610 29.12 -19.20 -5.97
C ARG A 610 28.72 -17.93 -5.20
N TYR A 611 28.68 -17.99 -3.86
CA TYR A 611 28.36 -16.86 -2.98
C TYR A 611 29.09 -15.56 -3.35
N TYR A 612 30.41 -15.59 -3.57
CA TYR A 612 31.19 -14.36 -3.83
C TYR A 612 31.08 -13.85 -5.27
N LYS A 613 30.26 -14.46 -6.13
CA LYS A 613 30.00 -14.03 -7.51
C LYS A 613 28.52 -13.78 -7.82
N ASP A 614 27.61 -14.37 -7.05
CA ASP A 614 26.17 -14.37 -7.30
C ASP A 614 25.39 -13.44 -6.36
N ARG A 615 26.02 -12.32 -5.98
CA ARG A 615 25.43 -11.29 -5.12
C ARG A 615 25.82 -9.87 -5.53
N THR A 616 24.94 -8.92 -5.25
CA THR A 616 25.21 -7.48 -5.27
C THR A 616 25.61 -7.04 -3.86
N VAL A 617 26.75 -6.36 -3.73
CA VAL A 617 27.28 -5.91 -2.43
C VAL A 617 26.91 -4.46 -2.19
N LEU A 618 26.29 -4.17 -1.05
CA LEU A 618 26.19 -2.84 -0.45
C LEU A 618 27.34 -2.71 0.57
N ASP A 619 28.32 -1.89 0.24
CA ASP A 619 29.56 -1.73 1.02
C ASP A 619 29.48 -0.48 1.90
N ALA A 620 29.57 -0.66 3.22
CA ALA A 620 29.52 0.40 4.24
C ALA A 620 30.43 1.63 4.02
N ARG A 621 31.41 1.52 3.11
CA ARG A 621 32.36 2.59 2.75
C ARG A 621 31.91 3.40 1.53
N LYS A 622 30.82 3.02 0.86
CA LYS A 622 30.30 3.62 -0.39
C LYS A 622 28.92 4.22 -0.17
N GLU A 623 28.44 5.00 -1.14
CA GLU A 623 27.09 5.56 -1.11
C GLU A 623 26.03 4.45 -1.22
N VAL A 624 25.11 4.42 -0.26
CA VAL A 624 23.82 3.70 -0.32
C VAL A 624 22.71 4.73 -0.19
N LYS A 625 21.91 4.90 -1.25
CA LYS A 625 21.01 6.06 -1.40
C LYS A 625 19.73 6.00 -0.58
N GLU A 626 19.26 4.80 -0.29
CA GLU A 626 18.01 4.55 0.43
C GLU A 626 18.12 3.25 1.25
N ASP A 627 17.33 3.16 2.33
CA ASP A 627 17.29 1.97 3.18
C ASP A 627 16.89 0.75 2.35
N THR A 628 17.83 -0.17 2.13
CA THR A 628 17.68 -1.27 1.18
C THR A 628 17.53 -2.60 1.89
N PHE A 629 16.47 -3.34 1.61
CA PHE A 629 16.29 -4.70 2.12
C PHE A 629 17.31 -5.66 1.48
N VAL A 630 17.91 -6.54 2.28
CA VAL A 630 18.98 -7.46 1.84
C VAL A 630 18.76 -8.90 2.32
N ASP A 631 19.42 -9.86 1.66
CA ASP A 631 19.44 -11.25 2.10
C ASP A 631 20.42 -11.45 3.27
N ILE A 632 21.61 -10.84 3.22
CA ILE A 632 22.68 -11.08 4.19
C ILE A 632 23.27 -9.74 4.66
N LEU A 633 23.64 -9.63 5.94
CA LEU A 633 24.28 -8.44 6.53
C LEU A 633 25.71 -8.76 7.00
N GLY A 634 26.62 -7.80 6.86
CA GLY A 634 28.00 -7.91 7.33
C GLY A 634 28.12 -7.66 8.84
N THR A 635 28.58 -8.65 9.59
CA THR A 635 28.49 -8.69 11.07
C THR A 635 29.31 -7.65 11.83
N GLY A 636 30.23 -6.96 11.15
CA GLY A 636 30.91 -5.75 11.64
C GLY A 636 30.04 -4.49 11.70
N THR A 637 28.79 -4.55 11.26
CA THR A 637 27.88 -3.38 11.26
C THR A 637 26.45 -3.70 11.71
N ILE A 638 26.17 -4.92 12.17
CA ILE A 638 24.79 -5.35 12.47
C ILE A 638 24.26 -4.67 13.73
N GLY A 639 22.97 -4.34 13.74
CA GLY A 639 22.26 -3.83 14.89
C GLY A 639 20.84 -4.37 15.01
N PHE A 640 20.36 -4.54 16.24
CA PHE A 640 18.97 -4.87 16.56
C PHE A 640 18.57 -4.38 17.95
N HIS A 641 17.27 -4.37 18.25
CA HIS A 641 16.75 -4.20 19.61
C HIS A 641 16.25 -5.55 20.13
N THR A 642 16.52 -5.86 21.40
CA THR A 642 16.22 -7.17 21.99
C THR A 642 14.73 -7.47 22.11
N ASP A 643 13.83 -6.49 21.99
CA ASP A 643 12.38 -6.74 21.89
C ASP A 643 12.03 -7.42 20.56
N ASP A 644 12.61 -6.92 19.45
CA ASP A 644 12.26 -7.29 18.08
C ASP A 644 12.95 -8.60 17.65
N ILE A 645 14.24 -8.74 17.98
CA ILE A 645 15.09 -9.85 17.57
C ILE A 645 15.55 -10.64 18.79
N LYS A 646 15.42 -11.97 18.74
CA LYS A 646 16.00 -12.91 19.71
C LYS A 646 17.15 -13.65 19.02
N MET A 647 18.33 -13.60 19.64
CA MET A 647 19.58 -14.15 19.12
C MET A 647 20.50 -14.51 20.30
N SER A 648 21.30 -15.54 20.16
CA SER A 648 22.32 -15.96 21.12
C SER A 648 23.63 -16.30 20.41
N MET A 649 24.72 -16.43 21.18
CA MET A 649 25.97 -16.97 20.65
C MET A 649 25.87 -18.45 20.23
N ALA A 650 24.82 -19.17 20.64
CA ALA A 650 24.59 -20.56 20.22
C ALA A 650 24.09 -20.65 18.77
N ASP A 651 23.38 -19.62 18.29
CA ASP A 651 22.89 -19.52 16.91
C ASP A 651 24.01 -19.25 15.89
N MET A 652 25.17 -18.79 16.37
CA MET A 652 26.41 -18.73 15.58
C MET A 652 27.02 -20.13 15.50
N ASP A 653 26.33 -21.05 14.83
CA ASP A 653 26.69 -22.48 14.71
C ASP A 653 27.62 -22.78 13.52
N LEU A 654 28.00 -21.75 12.77
CA LEU A 654 28.93 -21.78 11.64
C LEU A 654 30.17 -20.91 11.96
N PRO A 655 31.32 -21.49 12.35
CA PRO A 655 32.55 -20.73 12.59
C PRO A 655 33.03 -20.00 11.34
N ASP A 656 33.55 -18.77 11.50
CA ASP A 656 34.02 -17.87 10.44
C ASP A 656 32.96 -17.42 9.40
N MET A 657 31.69 -17.79 9.59
CA MET A 657 30.59 -17.50 8.66
C MET A 657 29.39 -16.94 9.43
N GLU A 658 29.63 -15.97 10.31
CA GLU A 658 28.59 -15.38 11.18
C GLU A 658 27.48 -14.68 10.37
N ASP A 659 27.81 -14.15 9.18
CA ASP A 659 26.84 -13.57 8.24
C ASP A 659 25.89 -14.65 7.68
N ILE A 660 26.40 -15.83 7.35
CA ILE A 660 25.61 -17.00 6.91
C ILE A 660 24.80 -17.60 8.08
N ALA A 661 25.36 -17.62 9.30
CA ALA A 661 24.62 -18.03 10.50
C ALA A 661 23.42 -17.10 10.76
N ILE A 662 23.60 -15.78 10.61
CA ILE A 662 22.52 -14.79 10.72
C ILE A 662 21.54 -14.89 9.56
N PHE A 663 21.98 -15.17 8.32
CA PHE A 663 21.08 -15.48 7.20
C PHE A 663 20.14 -16.65 7.55
N LYS A 664 20.71 -17.77 8.03
CA LYS A 664 19.98 -18.96 8.47
C LYS A 664 19.03 -18.70 9.64
N LEU A 665 19.49 -18.04 10.70
CA LEU A 665 18.66 -17.66 11.86
C LEU A 665 17.50 -16.75 11.43
N SER A 666 17.80 -15.70 10.68
CA SER A 666 16.81 -14.72 10.23
C SER A 666 15.82 -15.30 9.21
N TYR A 667 16.21 -16.32 8.44
CA TYR A 667 15.27 -17.11 7.64
C TYR A 667 14.32 -17.91 8.53
N ASN A 668 14.86 -18.70 9.47
CA ASN A 668 14.07 -19.56 10.37
C ASN A 668 13.06 -18.78 11.22
N HIS A 669 13.40 -17.55 11.62
CA HIS A 669 12.54 -16.66 12.41
C HIS A 669 11.79 -15.60 11.58
N SER A 670 11.93 -15.61 10.25
CA SER A 670 11.37 -14.59 9.34
C SER A 670 11.76 -13.14 9.68
N TYR A 671 12.95 -12.94 10.25
CA TYR A 671 13.50 -11.62 10.53
C TYR A 671 13.96 -10.92 9.25
N THR A 672 13.34 -9.78 8.96
CA THR A 672 13.74 -8.85 7.90
C THR A 672 15.14 -8.28 8.17
N LYS A 673 15.84 -7.87 7.10
CA LYS A 673 17.20 -7.31 7.15
C LYS A 673 17.30 -6.07 6.26
N VAL A 674 17.90 -4.98 6.77
CA VAL A 674 18.04 -3.69 6.07
C VAL A 674 19.48 -3.19 6.13
N VAL A 675 20.02 -2.72 5.01
CA VAL A 675 21.18 -1.82 4.99
C VAL A 675 20.67 -0.38 4.99
N VAL A 676 21.16 0.45 5.92
CA VAL A 676 20.76 1.87 6.04
C VAL A 676 21.28 2.70 4.87
N ALA A 677 20.57 3.78 4.52
CA ALA A 677 21.12 4.82 3.65
C ALA A 677 22.32 5.51 4.31
N HIS A 678 23.41 5.71 3.56
CA HIS A 678 24.62 6.38 4.05
C HIS A 678 25.50 6.92 2.90
N PRO A 679 26.31 7.98 3.14
CA PRO A 679 27.21 8.54 2.13
C PRO A 679 28.49 7.71 1.91
N GLU A 680 29.16 7.92 0.78
CA GLU A 680 30.52 7.40 0.57
C GLU A 680 31.49 7.95 1.63
N GLY A 681 32.36 7.09 2.15
CA GLY A 681 33.32 7.44 3.21
C GLY A 681 32.74 7.55 4.63
N TRP A 682 31.48 7.15 4.86
CA TRP A 682 30.88 7.11 6.21
C TRP A 682 31.70 6.21 7.16
N PHE A 683 32.19 5.07 6.67
CA PHE A 683 33.16 4.22 7.36
C PHE A 683 34.60 4.43 6.87
N GLN A 684 35.57 4.35 7.78
CA GLN A 684 37.01 4.34 7.47
C GLN A 684 37.68 3.09 8.07
N SER A 685 38.85 2.71 7.56
CA SER A 685 39.60 1.56 8.08
C SER A 685 40.66 2.02 9.09
N SER A 686 40.79 1.31 10.22
CA SER A 686 41.80 1.60 11.25
C SER A 686 43.14 0.87 11.02
N THR A 687 43.20 -0.10 10.10
CA THR A 687 44.38 -0.93 9.80
C THR A 687 45.31 -0.33 8.74
N HIS A 688 46.50 -0.91 8.58
CA HIS A 688 47.45 -0.55 7.52
C HIS A 688 47.19 -1.35 6.24
N GLN A 689 47.60 -0.83 5.06
CA GLN A 689 47.47 -1.46 3.74
C GLN A 689 48.06 -2.89 3.61
N ASN A 690 48.86 -3.33 4.57
CA ASN A 690 49.47 -4.67 4.62
C ASN A 690 48.70 -5.67 5.50
N ASP A 691 47.66 -5.26 6.23
CA ASP A 691 46.69 -6.21 6.81
C ASP A 691 45.75 -6.65 5.68
N LEU A 692 45.98 -7.86 5.15
CA LEU A 692 45.20 -8.46 4.06
C LEU A 692 43.75 -8.78 4.46
N GLY A 693 43.37 -8.54 5.72
CA GLY A 693 42.11 -8.96 6.30
C GLY A 693 42.01 -10.47 6.48
N LEU A 694 40.83 -10.94 6.89
CA LEU A 694 40.49 -12.38 6.86
C LEU A 694 39.95 -12.83 5.49
N TYR A 695 39.72 -11.87 4.57
CA TYR A 695 39.06 -12.09 3.28
C TYR A 695 39.97 -12.70 2.21
N GLY A 696 41.29 -12.54 2.33
CA GLY A 696 42.25 -12.90 1.28
C GLY A 696 42.27 -14.39 0.93
N ASP A 697 42.15 -15.26 1.94
CA ASP A 697 42.21 -16.72 1.76
C ASP A 697 40.82 -17.34 1.48
N ALA A 698 39.74 -16.78 2.02
CA ALA A 698 38.38 -17.33 1.92
C ALA A 698 37.79 -17.30 0.50
N VAL A 699 38.18 -16.33 -0.34
CA VAL A 699 37.64 -16.17 -1.71
C VAL A 699 38.00 -17.33 -2.66
N LEU A 700 38.91 -18.22 -2.25
CA LEU A 700 39.34 -19.37 -3.05
C LEU A 700 38.27 -20.48 -3.12
N ASP A 701 37.59 -20.79 -2.02
CA ASP A 701 36.57 -21.84 -1.92
C ASP A 701 35.41 -21.38 -1.04
N ASP A 702 34.27 -21.06 -1.68
CA ASP A 702 33.02 -20.61 -1.06
C ASP A 702 31.90 -21.66 -1.16
N SER A 703 32.29 -22.94 -1.25
CA SER A 703 31.34 -24.05 -1.41
C SER A 703 30.40 -24.22 -0.22
N LEU A 704 30.87 -23.98 1.00
CA LEU A 704 30.09 -24.20 2.23
C LEU A 704 29.05 -23.09 2.45
N GLU A 705 29.40 -21.82 2.24
CA GLU A 705 28.43 -20.72 2.23
C GLU A 705 27.39 -20.94 1.14
N THR A 706 27.83 -21.35 -0.05
CA THR A 706 26.96 -21.62 -1.20
C THR A 706 25.99 -22.78 -0.92
N GLU A 707 26.44 -23.86 -0.27
CA GLU A 707 25.58 -24.97 0.16
C GLU A 707 24.56 -24.51 1.20
N VAL A 708 25.00 -23.87 2.29
CA VAL A 708 24.10 -23.42 3.37
C VAL A 708 23.08 -22.41 2.86
N ILE A 709 23.48 -21.46 2.00
CA ILE A 709 22.56 -20.52 1.35
C ILE A 709 21.54 -21.31 0.51
N ASN A 710 21.99 -22.18 -0.40
CA ASN A 710 21.08 -22.93 -1.29
C ASN A 710 20.15 -23.91 -0.56
N ALA A 711 20.50 -24.36 0.65
CA ALA A 711 19.67 -25.21 1.49
C ALA A 711 18.55 -24.44 2.22
N HIS A 712 18.79 -23.19 2.62
CA HIS A 712 17.80 -22.37 3.35
C HIS A 712 17.07 -21.37 2.45
N LYS A 713 17.54 -21.12 1.23
CA LYS A 713 16.95 -20.17 0.30
C LYS A 713 15.69 -20.74 -0.39
N ASN A 714 14.56 -20.11 -0.12
CA ASN A 714 13.26 -20.40 -0.75
C ASN A 714 13.37 -20.57 -2.27
N HIS A 715 12.85 -21.68 -2.79
CA HIS A 715 12.62 -21.86 -4.23
C HIS A 715 11.29 -21.21 -4.62
N ARG A 716 11.27 -19.88 -4.59
CA ARG A 716 10.19 -19.03 -5.12
C ARG A 716 10.65 -18.38 -6.42
#